data_AF-Q91UX4-F1
#
_entry.id   AF-Q91UX4-F1
#
_cell.length_a   1.000
_cell.length_b   1.000
_cell.length_c   1.000
_cell.angle_alpha   90.00
_cell.angle_beta   90.00
_cell.angle_gamma   90.00
#
_symmetry.space_group_name_H-M   'P 1'
#
loop_
_entity.id
_entity.type
_entity.pdbx_description
1 polymer ?
#
loop_
_entity_poly.entity_id
_entity_poly.type
_entity_poly.pdbx_seq_one_letter_code
_entity_poly.pdbx_strand_id
1 'polypeptide(L)'
;MSAQPKYLKQVSNERAVAPFVPYSSHVSPNTIVTKDGDFMRIWKLGGISFETADAEDMLLRKDQLNTLFRSIGSNHIALWSHSVRRQTSDRLKSTFENNFCRDFDKKYFDSFAGYRMMANELYLTVVYRPMPSRMDKAMAKTARRSIEEIMNDQRAAIRKLDEVAYQVESSMRRYGMEELTTYEDENGVLCSHALTFLNFLISGEWQKVRVPSAPLNEYLGTAWVFVGTETIEIRSPTKTRYAQCVDFKDYTAHTEPGILNGLMYEDYEYVVTQSYSFMAKRQGKEFLEKQMKQLQNAEDGSATQIQQMKTAIDQLIQGEFTMGEYHYSLMIFGDSVEKVRRNTTSAMTIIQDRGFLAALVATATDSAFYAQLPCNWSYRPRIAGLTSKNFAGLSSFHNFTAGKRDGNPWGDAVTLFKTPSGQPLYFNFHYSKGDEDSFDKKLLGNTRMIGQSGAGKTVMLNALLVESQKFKTNAPMGFTTVFFDKDEGAKLCIKAIGGKYLSVKNGRPTGFQPMQMEPTESNILFLERLIKVLVSGEHNRVTTTDEHRISHAVRTVMRMPRQLRRLSTVLQNMTEGTDKEDRENSVAKRLSRWCYDDGRGKQGPLAWVLDCPEDEIDFTTHSNYGFDGTDFLDNADVRTPISMYLLHRMDTIIDGRRFMYFMDEAWKWVDDEAFSEFAGNKQLTIRKQNGLGVFATQMPSSLLKSKIASSLVQQVATEIYLPNPKADFIEYTEGFKCSVAEFEIIRSMGEESRMFLIKQGHTSMIGRLDLGGFDDELAILSGSLDNNELLDEVIAEVGDNPDNWLPVFHERRKARVASSKLHMVR
;
A
#
# COMPACT_ATOMS: atom_id res chain seq x y z
N MET A 1 63.08 -25.77 13.74
CA MET A 1 62.02 -24.90 14.29
C MET A 1 60.83 -25.02 13.35
N SER A 2 59.70 -25.56 13.81
CA SER A 2 58.47 -25.54 13.01
C SER A 2 57.96 -24.10 12.95
N ALA A 3 57.86 -23.54 11.75
CA ALA A 3 57.27 -22.22 11.57
C ALA A 3 55.81 -22.28 12.05
N GLN A 4 55.50 -21.59 13.14
CA GLN A 4 54.11 -21.46 13.60
C GLN A 4 53.46 -20.26 12.92
N PRO A 5 52.23 -20.40 12.42
CA PRO A 5 51.46 -19.27 11.90
C PRO A 5 51.36 -18.15 12.94
N LYS A 6 51.52 -16.89 12.49
CA LYS A 6 51.47 -15.68 13.34
C LYS A 6 50.23 -15.63 14.25
N TYR A 7 49.13 -16.23 13.81
CA TYR A 7 47.84 -16.23 14.50
C TYR A 7 47.38 -17.62 14.96
N LEU A 8 48.31 -18.59 15.12
CA LEU A 8 47.99 -19.97 15.51
C LEU A 8 47.14 -20.03 16.80
N LYS A 9 47.42 -19.16 17.79
CA LYS A 9 46.63 -19.06 19.03
C LYS A 9 45.20 -18.55 18.81
N GLN A 10 44.98 -17.71 17.81
CA GLN A 10 43.64 -17.19 17.50
C GLN A 10 42.83 -18.24 16.75
N VAL A 11 43.45 -18.93 15.78
CA VAL A 11 42.85 -20.07 15.06
C VAL A 11 42.53 -21.22 16.02
N SER A 12 43.38 -21.49 17.02
CA SER A 12 43.10 -22.53 18.03
C SER A 12 42.00 -22.15 19.03
N ASN A 13 41.73 -20.85 19.19
CA ASN A 13 40.68 -20.33 20.08
C ASN A 13 39.35 -20.10 19.35
N GLU A 14 39.38 -20.05 18.02
CA GLU A 14 38.20 -20.00 17.18
C GLU A 14 37.47 -21.34 17.23
N ARG A 15 36.22 -21.33 17.71
CA ARG A 15 35.36 -22.52 17.64
C ARG A 15 34.66 -22.52 16.30
N ALA A 16 34.87 -23.59 15.53
CA ALA A 16 34.11 -23.81 14.30
C ALA A 16 32.61 -23.81 14.59
N VAL A 17 31.83 -23.22 13.68
CA VAL A 17 30.35 -23.16 13.78
C VAL A 17 29.71 -24.52 13.47
N ALA A 18 30.36 -25.35 12.65
CA ALA A 18 29.84 -26.62 12.16
C ALA A 18 29.29 -27.62 13.23
N PRO A 19 29.89 -27.76 14.42
CA PRO A 19 29.33 -28.61 15.47
C PRO A 19 27.93 -28.17 15.93
N PHE A 20 27.64 -26.87 15.89
CA PHE A 20 26.40 -26.25 16.36
C PHE A 20 25.28 -26.24 15.31
N VAL A 21 25.61 -26.47 14.04
CA VAL A 21 24.64 -26.52 12.93
C VAL A 21 24.04 -27.93 12.81
N PRO A 22 22.71 -28.11 12.94
CA PRO A 22 22.10 -29.44 12.99
C PRO A 22 21.86 -30.08 11.62
N TYR A 23 22.11 -29.39 10.52
CA TYR A 23 21.71 -29.82 9.17
C TYR A 23 22.73 -30.75 8.51
N SER A 24 22.25 -31.75 7.78
CA SER A 24 23.07 -32.72 7.06
C SER A 24 23.03 -32.46 5.55
N SER A 25 21.87 -32.58 4.90
CA SER A 25 21.74 -32.43 3.45
C SER A 25 20.30 -32.11 3.00
N HIS A 26 20.16 -31.63 1.77
CA HIS A 26 18.88 -31.67 1.06
C HIS A 26 18.56 -33.11 0.66
N VAL A 27 17.35 -33.58 0.97
CA VAL A 27 16.85 -34.90 0.55
C VAL A 27 15.77 -34.79 -0.54
N SER A 28 15.26 -33.58 -0.76
CA SER A 28 14.42 -33.16 -1.88
C SER A 28 14.57 -31.64 -2.07
N PRO A 29 14.00 -31.04 -3.14
CA PRO A 29 14.04 -29.58 -3.36
C PRO A 29 13.54 -28.73 -2.18
N ASN A 30 12.59 -29.24 -1.39
CA ASN A 30 11.99 -28.51 -0.27
C ASN A 30 12.36 -29.07 1.12
N THR A 31 12.94 -30.28 1.20
CA THR A 31 13.15 -30.96 2.50
C THR A 31 14.63 -31.08 2.84
N ILE A 32 14.97 -30.66 4.06
CA ILE A 32 16.31 -30.80 4.64
C ILE A 32 16.26 -31.85 5.76
N VAL A 33 17.27 -32.74 5.80
CA VAL A 33 17.46 -33.70 6.89
C VAL A 33 18.57 -33.23 7.83
N THR A 34 18.38 -33.48 9.12
CA THR A 34 19.34 -33.15 10.19
C THR A 34 20.31 -34.30 10.45
N LYS A 35 21.42 -34.02 11.15
CA LYS A 35 22.40 -35.02 11.63
C LYS A 35 21.78 -36.06 12.57
N ASP A 36 20.63 -35.74 13.17
CA ASP A 36 19.90 -36.60 14.08
C ASP A 36 18.65 -37.26 13.45
N GLY A 37 18.54 -37.22 12.12
CA GLY A 37 17.49 -37.94 11.38
C GLY A 37 16.10 -37.31 11.43
N ASP A 38 15.99 -36.06 11.89
CA ASP A 38 14.76 -35.26 11.79
C ASP A 38 14.70 -34.54 10.43
N PHE A 39 13.49 -34.34 9.90
CA PHE A 39 13.22 -33.73 8.61
C PHE A 39 12.51 -32.40 8.79
N MET A 40 12.84 -31.40 7.98
CA MET A 40 12.20 -30.09 8.06
C MET A 40 11.90 -29.47 6.71
N ARG A 41 10.87 -28.64 6.70
CA ARG A 41 10.47 -27.74 5.59
C ARG A 41 10.24 -26.34 6.13
N ILE A 42 10.53 -25.33 5.31
CA ILE A 42 10.46 -23.93 5.69
C ILE A 42 9.57 -23.20 4.68
N TRP A 43 8.67 -22.38 5.19
CA TRP A 43 7.86 -21.47 4.38
C TRP A 43 8.14 -20.03 4.80
N LYS A 44 8.21 -19.14 3.82
CA LYS A 44 8.05 -17.70 4.05
C LYS A 44 6.56 -17.38 4.07
N LEU A 45 6.15 -16.44 4.93
CA LEU A 45 4.76 -16.01 5.06
C LEU A 45 4.66 -14.52 4.74
N GLY A 46 3.66 -14.14 3.96
CA GLY A 46 3.23 -12.73 3.84
C GLY A 46 2.63 -12.20 5.15
N GLY A 47 1.98 -13.07 5.92
CA GLY A 47 1.33 -12.72 7.18
C GLY A 47 -0.03 -12.04 7.02
N ILE A 48 -0.61 -11.59 8.13
CA ILE A 48 -1.89 -10.87 8.17
C ILE A 48 -1.67 -9.44 8.62
N SER A 49 -2.20 -8.47 7.87
CA SER A 49 -2.22 -7.06 8.30
C SER A 49 -3.05 -6.93 9.58
N PHE A 50 -2.43 -6.48 10.65
CA PHE A 50 -3.08 -6.33 11.96
C PHE A 50 -3.47 -4.88 12.27
N GLU A 51 -2.83 -3.89 11.64
CA GLU A 51 -3.00 -2.47 11.98
C GLU A 51 -4.43 -1.98 11.75
N THR A 52 -5.09 -2.55 10.76
CA THR A 52 -6.43 -2.11 10.30
C THR A 52 -7.48 -3.21 10.44
N ALA A 53 -7.14 -4.32 11.12
CA ALA A 53 -8.04 -5.46 11.26
C ALA A 53 -8.90 -5.33 12.52
N ASP A 54 -10.15 -5.77 12.42
CA ASP A 54 -11.05 -5.78 13.57
C ASP A 54 -10.59 -6.81 14.61
N ALA A 55 -10.74 -6.48 15.90
CA ALA A 55 -10.27 -7.34 16.99
C ALA A 55 -10.92 -8.75 16.96
N GLU A 56 -12.19 -8.85 16.56
CA GLU A 56 -12.90 -10.12 16.39
C GLU A 56 -12.30 -10.98 15.29
N ASP A 57 -11.93 -10.37 14.16
CA ASP A 57 -11.25 -11.06 13.06
C ASP A 57 -9.90 -11.61 13.53
N MET A 58 -9.14 -10.82 14.28
CA MET A 58 -7.84 -11.25 14.84
C MET A 58 -7.99 -12.42 15.81
N LEU A 59 -9.04 -12.41 16.64
CA LEU A 59 -9.35 -13.52 17.55
C LEU A 59 -9.72 -14.79 16.76
N LEU A 60 -10.57 -14.65 15.74
CA LEU A 60 -10.95 -15.76 14.85
C LEU A 60 -9.72 -16.36 14.15
N ARG A 61 -8.74 -15.54 13.73
CA ARG A 61 -7.47 -16.04 13.15
C ARG A 61 -6.66 -16.84 14.16
N LYS A 62 -6.55 -16.36 15.40
CA LYS A 62 -5.88 -17.10 16.46
C LYS A 62 -6.54 -18.46 16.71
N ASP A 63 -7.87 -18.53 16.70
CA ASP A 63 -8.60 -19.78 16.88
C ASP A 63 -8.43 -20.75 15.69
N GLN A 64 -8.33 -20.22 14.47
CA GLN A 64 -7.97 -20.99 13.27
C GLN A 64 -6.55 -21.58 13.38
N LEU A 65 -5.56 -20.81 13.85
CA LEU A 65 -4.21 -21.30 14.12
C LEU A 65 -4.20 -22.38 15.21
N ASN A 66 -4.96 -22.18 16.31
CA ASN A 66 -5.08 -23.20 17.34
C ASN A 66 -5.70 -24.50 16.79
N THR A 67 -6.70 -24.39 15.91
CA THR A 67 -7.32 -25.54 15.24
C THR A 67 -6.29 -26.28 14.38
N LEU A 68 -5.48 -25.56 13.60
CA LEU A 68 -4.36 -26.14 12.86
C LEU A 68 -3.39 -26.87 13.80
N PHE A 69 -2.92 -26.22 14.87
CA PHE A 69 -1.96 -26.82 15.80
C PHE A 69 -2.49 -28.07 16.50
N ARG A 70 -3.79 -28.12 16.81
CA ARG A 70 -4.44 -29.34 17.33
C ARG A 70 -4.44 -30.45 16.30
N SER A 71 -4.71 -30.10 15.05
CA SER A 71 -4.87 -31.06 13.96
C SER A 71 -3.56 -31.71 13.52
N ILE A 72 -2.42 -30.99 13.62
CA ILE A 72 -1.07 -31.53 13.38
C ILE A 72 -0.36 -31.97 14.68
N GLY A 73 -1.03 -31.82 15.83
CA GLY A 73 -0.45 -31.94 17.16
C GLY A 73 -0.05 -33.37 17.51
N SER A 74 1.22 -33.69 17.34
CA SER A 74 1.83 -34.99 17.65
C SER A 74 3.22 -34.79 18.23
N ASN A 75 3.65 -35.65 19.15
CA ASN A 75 5.02 -35.60 19.72
C ASN A 75 6.14 -35.84 18.67
N HIS A 76 5.77 -36.24 17.45
CA HIS A 76 6.65 -36.33 16.29
C HIS A 76 6.79 -35.00 15.53
N ILE A 77 6.00 -33.98 15.86
CA ILE A 77 6.01 -32.69 15.18
C ILE A 77 6.57 -31.61 16.11
N ALA A 78 7.31 -30.68 15.54
CA ALA A 78 7.69 -29.44 16.20
C ALA A 78 7.67 -28.28 15.20
N LEU A 79 7.46 -27.08 15.70
CA LEU A 79 7.37 -25.86 14.91
C LEU A 79 8.46 -24.88 15.35
N TRP A 80 9.04 -24.19 14.39
CA TRP A 80 9.82 -22.98 14.61
C TRP A 80 9.17 -21.83 13.86
N SER A 81 9.00 -20.70 14.54
CA SER A 81 8.51 -19.45 13.98
C SER A 81 9.61 -18.41 14.11
N HIS A 82 9.89 -17.72 13.01
CA HIS A 82 10.83 -16.61 12.98
C HIS A 82 10.15 -15.35 12.49
N SER A 83 10.39 -14.24 13.19
CA SER A 83 10.10 -12.90 12.69
C SER A 83 11.42 -12.16 12.55
N VAL A 84 11.81 -11.90 11.31
CA VAL A 84 13.05 -11.23 10.93
C VAL A 84 12.72 -9.80 10.58
N ARG A 85 13.11 -8.87 11.44
CA ARG A 85 13.02 -7.44 11.16
C ARG A 85 14.38 -6.96 10.68
N ARG A 86 14.42 -6.37 9.49
CA ARG A 86 15.67 -5.95 8.85
C ARG A 86 15.55 -4.61 8.17
N GLN A 87 16.69 -3.93 8.00
CA GLN A 87 16.74 -2.72 7.20
C GLN A 87 16.72 -3.09 5.71
N THR A 88 15.99 -2.30 4.93
CA THR A 88 15.91 -2.40 3.47
C THR A 88 16.15 -1.03 2.86
N SER A 89 16.21 -1.00 1.54
CA SER A 89 16.22 0.22 0.75
C SER A 89 15.59 -0.10 -0.59
N ASP A 90 14.69 0.75 -1.06
CA ASP A 90 14.15 0.68 -2.41
C ASP A 90 13.92 2.09 -2.96
N ARG A 91 13.93 2.19 -4.28
CA ARG A 91 13.63 3.41 -5.02
C ARG A 91 12.99 3.00 -6.34
N LEU A 92 11.83 3.60 -6.64
CA LEU A 92 11.18 3.40 -7.93
C LEU A 92 12.01 4.10 -9.02
N LYS A 93 12.12 3.45 -10.18
CA LYS A 93 12.81 4.03 -11.33
C LYS A 93 11.80 4.85 -12.12
N SER A 94 11.80 6.16 -11.91
CA SER A 94 10.90 7.09 -12.61
C SER A 94 11.66 7.87 -13.70
N THR A 95 11.03 8.04 -14.86
CA THR A 95 11.51 8.94 -15.93
C THR A 95 10.42 9.98 -16.19
N PHE A 96 10.79 11.27 -16.23
CA PHE A 96 9.87 12.37 -16.48
C PHE A 96 10.41 13.28 -17.58
N GLU A 97 9.53 13.71 -18.48
CA GLU A 97 9.83 14.73 -19.49
C GLU A 97 9.89 16.15 -18.87
N ASN A 98 9.02 16.42 -17.89
CA ASN A 98 8.91 17.72 -17.24
C ASN A 98 9.93 17.87 -16.08
N ASN A 99 10.56 19.05 -16.00
CA ASN A 99 11.61 19.35 -15.01
C ASN A 99 11.07 19.37 -13.57
N PHE A 100 9.94 20.03 -13.34
CA PHE A 100 9.30 20.09 -12.02
C PHE A 100 8.95 18.68 -11.50
N CYS A 101 8.35 17.82 -12.32
CA CYS A 101 8.03 16.45 -11.90
C CYS A 101 9.28 15.65 -11.51
N ARG A 102 10.34 15.77 -12.31
CA ARG A 102 11.61 15.08 -12.07
C ARG A 102 12.29 15.57 -10.79
N ASP A 103 12.29 16.88 -10.57
CA ASP A 103 12.94 17.50 -9.41
C ASP A 103 12.13 17.22 -8.13
N PHE A 104 10.80 17.22 -8.21
CA PHE A 104 9.91 16.79 -7.14
C PHE A 104 10.15 15.32 -6.75
N ASP A 105 10.08 14.38 -7.69
CA ASP A 105 10.35 12.94 -7.45
C ASP A 105 11.74 12.77 -6.84
N LYS A 106 12.76 13.40 -7.43
CA LYS A 106 14.13 13.33 -6.93
C LYS A 106 14.22 13.81 -5.48
N LYS A 107 13.74 15.01 -5.18
CA LYS A 107 13.78 15.58 -3.83
C LYS A 107 12.96 14.75 -2.84
N TYR A 108 11.80 14.26 -3.27
CA TYR A 108 10.93 13.39 -2.46
C TYR A 108 11.63 12.09 -2.08
N PHE A 109 12.21 11.36 -3.04
CA PHE A 109 12.98 10.15 -2.76
C PHE A 109 14.29 10.43 -2.01
N ASP A 110 14.95 11.56 -2.26
CA ASP A 110 16.14 11.96 -1.50
C ASP A 110 15.78 12.28 -0.04
N SER A 111 14.54 12.67 0.27
CA SER A 111 14.03 12.82 1.64
C SER A 111 13.91 11.49 2.41
N PHE A 112 14.09 10.35 1.75
CA PHE A 112 14.21 9.05 2.42
C PHE A 112 15.64 8.80 2.93
N ALA A 113 16.60 9.68 2.63
CA ALA A 113 17.90 9.66 3.29
C ALA A 113 17.73 9.81 4.82
N GLY A 114 18.19 8.83 5.58
CA GLY A 114 17.99 8.76 7.03
C GLY A 114 16.67 8.12 7.47
N TYR A 115 15.70 7.93 6.58
CA TYR A 115 14.53 7.08 6.83
C TYR A 115 14.95 5.61 6.71
N ARG A 116 14.87 4.88 7.83
CA ARG A 116 15.14 3.44 7.83
C ARG A 116 13.92 2.71 7.30
N MET A 117 13.97 2.34 6.02
CA MET A 117 13.02 1.37 5.50
C MET A 117 13.26 0.05 6.21
N MET A 118 12.20 -0.50 6.81
CA MET A 118 12.26 -1.76 7.55
C MET A 118 11.40 -2.80 6.83
N ALA A 119 11.83 -4.05 6.77
CA ALA A 119 11.00 -5.15 6.33
C ALA A 119 10.86 -6.18 7.44
N ASN A 120 9.65 -6.74 7.54
CA ASN A 120 9.34 -7.85 8.42
C ASN A 120 9.09 -9.10 7.57
N GLU A 121 9.97 -10.08 7.71
CA GLU A 121 9.86 -11.37 7.04
C GLU A 121 9.53 -12.44 8.07
N LEU A 122 8.45 -13.18 7.81
CA LEU A 122 7.96 -14.23 8.69
C LEU A 122 8.30 -15.58 8.09
N TYR A 123 8.79 -16.50 8.92
CA TYR A 123 9.07 -17.87 8.50
C TYR A 123 8.44 -18.87 9.46
N LEU A 124 7.89 -19.94 8.90
CA LEU A 124 7.43 -21.11 9.65
C LEU A 124 8.24 -22.32 9.19
N THR A 125 8.88 -23.00 10.13
CA THR A 125 9.53 -24.29 9.89
C THR A 125 8.73 -25.39 10.56
N VAL A 126 8.31 -26.39 9.79
CA VAL A 126 7.68 -27.60 10.31
C VAL A 126 8.74 -28.70 10.34
N VAL A 127 8.88 -29.33 11.50
CA VAL A 127 9.86 -30.40 11.74
C VAL A 127 9.13 -31.70 12.04
N TYR A 128 9.42 -32.74 11.27
CA TYR A 128 9.00 -34.12 11.55
C TYR A 128 10.16 -34.92 12.14
N ARG A 129 9.88 -35.60 13.25
CA ARG A 129 10.82 -36.37 14.08
C ARG A 129 10.38 -37.83 14.09
N PRO A 130 10.91 -38.69 13.20
CA PRO A 130 10.58 -40.11 13.21
C PRO A 130 10.82 -40.75 14.59
N MET A 131 11.88 -40.34 15.28
CA MET A 131 12.26 -40.81 16.61
C MET A 131 12.44 -39.61 17.57
N PRO A 132 11.38 -39.18 18.28
CA PRO A 132 11.47 -37.99 19.13
C PRO A 132 12.30 -38.21 20.41
N SER A 133 12.45 -39.46 20.85
CA SER A 133 13.23 -39.87 22.03
C SER A 133 14.73 -39.95 21.74
N ARG A 134 15.54 -39.35 22.62
CA ARG A 134 17.02 -39.44 22.53
C ARG A 134 17.53 -40.87 22.68
N MET A 135 16.87 -41.70 23.49
CA MET A 135 17.25 -43.10 23.68
C MET A 135 17.00 -43.91 22.40
N ASP A 136 15.85 -43.71 21.77
CA ASP A 136 15.47 -44.40 20.53
C ASP A 136 16.44 -44.04 19.40
N LYS A 137 16.81 -42.75 19.29
CA LYS A 137 17.85 -42.28 18.35
C LYS A 137 19.20 -42.95 18.58
N ALA A 138 19.63 -43.08 19.84
CA ALA A 138 20.90 -43.72 20.16
C ALA A 138 20.91 -45.20 19.79
N MET A 139 19.83 -45.93 20.08
CA MET A 139 19.68 -47.34 19.70
C MET A 139 19.64 -47.53 18.18
N ALA A 140 18.97 -46.64 17.45
CA ALA A 140 18.91 -46.68 15.99
C ALA A 140 20.27 -46.43 15.31
N LYS A 141 21.13 -45.57 15.88
CA LYS A 141 22.50 -45.32 15.38
C LYS A 141 23.42 -46.55 15.51
N THR A 142 23.14 -47.46 16.44
CA THR A 142 23.91 -48.71 16.63
C THR A 142 23.43 -49.89 15.78
N ALA A 143 22.25 -49.80 15.17
CA ALA A 143 21.74 -50.86 14.31
C ALA A 143 22.44 -50.85 12.93
N ARG A 144 22.89 -52.02 12.44
CA ARG A 144 23.34 -52.16 11.04
C ARG A 144 22.10 -52.17 10.15
N ARG A 145 21.99 -51.17 9.27
CA ARG A 145 20.84 -50.99 8.38
C ARG A 145 21.31 -51.06 6.92
N SER A 146 20.51 -51.67 6.05
CA SER A 146 20.79 -51.65 4.62
C SER A 146 20.52 -50.26 4.03
N ILE A 147 21.18 -49.92 2.92
CA ILE A 147 20.95 -48.65 2.20
C ILE A 147 19.47 -48.56 1.78
N GLU A 148 18.88 -49.68 1.35
CA GLU A 148 17.48 -49.76 0.93
C GLU A 148 16.51 -49.47 2.09
N GLU A 149 16.75 -50.00 3.29
CA GLU A 149 15.96 -49.68 4.48
C GLU A 149 16.03 -48.20 4.84
N ILE A 150 17.23 -47.59 4.78
CA ILE A 150 17.42 -46.17 5.07
C ILE A 150 16.65 -45.31 4.05
N MET A 151 16.73 -45.66 2.77
CA MET A 151 15.99 -44.97 1.71
C MET A 151 14.47 -45.13 1.85
N ASN A 152 13.99 -46.30 2.26
CA ASN A 152 12.56 -46.53 2.49
C ASN A 152 12.03 -45.76 3.70
N ASP A 153 12.77 -45.72 4.81
CA ASP A 153 12.44 -44.88 5.96
C ASP A 153 12.44 -43.40 5.60
N GLN A 154 13.44 -42.95 4.84
CA GLN A 154 13.50 -41.57 4.37
C GLN A 154 12.29 -41.22 3.50
N ARG A 155 11.89 -42.10 2.58
CA ARG A 155 10.68 -41.92 1.77
C ARG A 155 9.42 -41.88 2.64
N ALA A 156 9.32 -42.74 3.64
CA ALA A 156 8.18 -42.76 4.56
C ALA A 156 8.10 -41.46 5.39
N ALA A 157 9.24 -40.97 5.88
CA ALA A 157 9.33 -39.72 6.61
C ALA A 157 8.96 -38.50 5.74
N ILE A 158 9.43 -38.47 4.49
CA ILE A 158 9.06 -37.44 3.52
C ILE A 158 7.54 -37.46 3.27
N ARG A 159 6.93 -38.64 3.05
CA ARG A 159 5.47 -38.74 2.87
C ARG A 159 4.68 -38.23 4.06
N LYS A 160 5.14 -38.51 5.29
CA LYS A 160 4.50 -37.96 6.50
C LYS A 160 4.66 -36.46 6.62
N LEU A 161 5.82 -35.93 6.22
CA LEU A 161 6.01 -34.48 6.15
C LEU A 161 5.16 -33.84 5.04
N ASP A 162 4.95 -34.51 3.91
CA ASP A 162 4.03 -34.07 2.83
C ASP A 162 2.58 -33.96 3.34
N GLU A 163 2.10 -34.96 4.07
CA GLU A 163 0.76 -34.96 4.67
C GLU A 163 0.56 -33.74 5.60
N VAL A 164 1.55 -33.48 6.46
CA VAL A 164 1.51 -32.34 7.40
C VAL A 164 1.66 -31.00 6.67
N ALA A 165 2.56 -30.92 5.70
CA ALA A 165 2.77 -29.73 4.86
C ALA A 165 1.47 -29.33 4.16
N TYR A 166 0.79 -30.28 3.51
CA TYR A 166 -0.49 -30.04 2.84
C TYR A 166 -1.55 -29.48 3.80
N GLN A 167 -1.62 -30.01 5.02
CA GLN A 167 -2.55 -29.54 6.04
C GLN A 167 -2.22 -28.13 6.55
N VAL A 168 -0.92 -27.80 6.70
CA VAL A 168 -0.46 -26.46 7.05
C VAL A 168 -0.77 -25.47 5.93
N GLU A 169 -0.41 -25.76 4.70
CA GLU A 169 -0.62 -24.91 3.52
C GLU A 169 -2.10 -24.63 3.26
N SER A 170 -2.95 -25.66 3.35
CA SER A 170 -4.40 -25.51 3.19
C SER A 170 -5.01 -24.63 4.28
N SER A 171 -4.58 -24.80 5.52
CA SER A 171 -5.09 -24.02 6.67
C SER A 171 -4.58 -22.58 6.69
N MET A 172 -3.38 -22.34 6.18
CA MET A 172 -2.70 -21.05 6.21
C MET A 172 -2.66 -20.32 4.85
N ARG A 173 -3.50 -20.72 3.88
CA ARG A 173 -3.57 -20.09 2.54
C ARG A 173 -3.69 -18.56 2.58
N ARG A 174 -4.39 -18.00 3.57
CA ARG A 174 -4.56 -16.55 3.74
C ARG A 174 -3.29 -15.81 4.19
N TYR A 175 -2.30 -16.51 4.74
CA TYR A 175 -1.03 -15.95 5.20
C TYR A 175 -0.01 -15.79 4.06
N GLY A 176 -0.37 -16.11 2.81
CA GLY A 176 0.52 -16.00 1.66
C GLY A 176 1.76 -16.86 1.82
N MET A 177 1.58 -18.17 2.02
CA MET A 177 2.69 -19.11 2.20
C MET A 177 3.46 -19.32 0.89
N GLU A 178 4.77 -19.20 0.96
CA GLU A 178 5.71 -19.52 -0.11
C GLU A 178 6.68 -20.59 0.42
N GLU A 179 6.64 -21.79 -0.16
CA GLU A 179 7.55 -22.89 0.22
C GLU A 179 8.98 -22.59 -0.25
N LEU A 180 9.95 -22.66 0.66
CA LEU A 180 11.35 -22.41 0.33
C LEU A 180 11.97 -23.63 -0.34
N THR A 181 12.11 -23.55 -1.67
CA THR A 181 12.61 -24.64 -2.51
C THR A 181 14.00 -24.33 -3.09
N THR A 182 14.60 -25.32 -3.75
CA THR A 182 15.78 -25.11 -4.60
C THR A 182 15.39 -24.51 -5.94
N TYR A 183 16.24 -23.64 -6.49
CA TYR A 183 16.03 -22.96 -7.76
C TYR A 183 17.34 -22.86 -8.54
N GLU A 184 17.25 -22.75 -9.87
CA GLU A 184 18.41 -22.42 -10.70
C GLU A 184 18.53 -20.91 -10.83
N ASP A 185 19.76 -20.43 -10.75
CA ASP A 185 20.03 -19.02 -10.95
C ASP A 185 20.25 -18.60 -12.40
N GLU A 186 20.50 -17.30 -12.60
CA GLU A 186 20.85 -16.69 -13.88
C GLU A 186 22.00 -17.38 -14.64
N ASN A 187 22.86 -18.12 -13.93
CA ASN A 187 24.00 -18.86 -14.47
C ASN A 187 23.78 -20.39 -14.49
N GLY A 188 22.56 -20.87 -14.23
CA GLY A 188 22.21 -22.30 -14.18
C GLY A 188 22.73 -23.04 -12.93
N VAL A 189 23.12 -22.33 -11.87
CA VAL A 189 23.61 -22.94 -10.63
C VAL A 189 22.46 -23.21 -9.67
N LEU A 190 22.38 -24.45 -9.16
CA LEU A 190 21.39 -24.86 -8.18
C LEU A 190 21.64 -24.20 -6.81
N CYS A 191 20.69 -23.36 -6.39
CA CYS A 191 20.65 -22.64 -5.13
C CYS A 191 19.44 -23.04 -4.29
N SER A 192 19.42 -22.63 -3.02
CA SER A 192 18.32 -22.95 -2.09
C SER A 192 17.88 -21.74 -1.29
N HIS A 193 16.58 -21.41 -1.35
CA HIS A 193 16.00 -20.37 -0.51
C HIS A 193 16.06 -20.75 0.98
N ALA A 194 15.87 -22.04 1.31
CA ALA A 194 15.97 -22.53 2.68
C ALA A 194 17.38 -22.36 3.25
N LEU A 195 18.43 -22.74 2.48
CA LEU A 195 19.81 -22.56 2.92
C LEU A 195 20.20 -21.08 3.04
N THR A 196 19.64 -20.23 2.18
CA THR A 196 19.84 -18.77 2.23
C THR A 196 19.31 -18.21 3.56
N PHE A 197 18.10 -18.60 3.98
CA PHE A 197 17.53 -18.23 5.27
C PHE A 197 18.33 -18.79 6.46
N LEU A 198 18.68 -20.07 6.44
CA LEU A 198 19.45 -20.69 7.51
C LEU A 198 20.86 -20.08 7.66
N ASN A 199 21.50 -19.75 6.54
CA ASN A 199 22.78 -19.04 6.58
C ASN A 199 22.62 -17.61 7.11
N PHE A 200 21.52 -16.92 6.81
CA PHE A 200 21.24 -15.60 7.40
C PHE A 200 21.15 -15.67 8.94
N LEU A 201 20.51 -16.69 9.51
CA LEU A 201 20.43 -16.87 10.98
C LEU A 201 21.81 -17.00 11.65
N ILE A 202 22.82 -17.48 10.92
CA ILE A 202 24.20 -17.65 11.40
C ILE A 202 25.06 -16.42 11.11
N SER A 203 24.95 -15.87 9.90
CA SER A 203 25.85 -14.83 9.41
C SER A 203 25.35 -13.40 9.62
N GLY A 204 24.04 -13.23 9.84
CA GLY A 204 23.39 -11.92 9.89
C GLY A 204 23.38 -11.19 8.53
N GLU A 205 23.60 -11.91 7.44
CA GLU A 205 23.69 -11.39 6.08
C GLU A 205 22.99 -12.29 5.06
N TRP A 206 22.13 -11.67 4.25
CA TRP A 206 21.45 -12.34 3.16
C TRP A 206 22.43 -12.56 2.02
N GLN A 207 22.61 -13.81 1.65
CA GLN A 207 23.38 -14.19 0.48
C GLN A 207 22.77 -15.44 -0.12
N LYS A 208 22.87 -15.55 -1.43
CA LYS A 208 22.44 -16.73 -2.14
C LYS A 208 23.36 -17.90 -1.84
N VAL A 209 22.78 -19.02 -1.43
CA VAL A 209 23.52 -20.22 -1.04
C VAL A 209 23.30 -21.33 -2.07
N ARG A 210 24.41 -21.86 -2.61
CA ARG A 210 24.38 -23.01 -3.53
C ARG A 210 24.04 -24.28 -2.76
N VAL A 211 23.43 -25.25 -3.42
CA VAL A 211 23.24 -26.58 -2.85
C VAL A 211 24.58 -27.34 -2.93
N PRO A 212 25.27 -27.62 -1.81
CA PRO A 212 26.58 -28.26 -1.85
C PRO A 212 26.46 -29.78 -1.97
N SER A 213 27.53 -30.42 -2.44
CA SER A 213 27.70 -31.88 -2.30
C SER A 213 28.23 -32.28 -0.91
N ALA A 214 28.81 -31.33 -0.16
CA ALA A 214 29.32 -31.53 1.19
C ALA A 214 28.20 -31.39 2.25
N PRO A 215 28.39 -31.91 3.47
CA PRO A 215 27.43 -31.74 4.56
C PRO A 215 27.12 -30.27 4.86
N LEU A 216 25.83 -29.95 5.02
CA LEU A 216 25.36 -28.58 5.22
C LEU A 216 25.94 -27.92 6.47
N ASN A 217 26.21 -28.68 7.53
CA ASN A 217 26.83 -28.15 8.75
C ASN A 217 28.25 -27.63 8.53
N GLU A 218 29.00 -28.19 7.58
CA GLU A 218 30.36 -27.74 7.24
C GLU A 218 30.35 -26.62 6.19
N TYR A 219 29.26 -26.53 5.41
CA TYR A 219 29.11 -25.56 4.33
C TYR A 219 28.49 -24.23 4.79
N LEU A 220 27.54 -24.27 5.73
CA LEU A 220 26.85 -23.09 6.25
C LEU A 220 27.70 -22.37 7.31
N GLY A 221 27.61 -21.04 7.34
CA GLY A 221 28.31 -20.21 8.33
C GLY A 221 29.55 -19.53 7.78
N THR A 222 29.34 -18.51 6.94
CA THR A 222 30.41 -17.68 6.36
C THR A 222 30.92 -16.57 7.29
N ALA A 223 30.39 -16.48 8.51
CA ALA A 223 30.75 -15.44 9.48
C ALA A 223 31.51 -16.03 10.68
N TRP A 224 32.45 -15.25 11.20
CA TRP A 224 33.11 -15.51 12.48
C TRP A 224 32.24 -15.01 13.62
N VAL A 225 31.87 -15.91 14.53
CA VAL A 225 31.00 -15.61 15.68
C VAL A 225 31.83 -15.63 16.96
N PHE A 226 32.01 -14.46 17.57
CA PHE A 226 32.67 -14.30 18.87
C PHE A 226 31.63 -14.04 19.94
N VAL A 227 31.50 -14.99 20.88
CA VAL A 227 30.50 -14.90 21.94
C VAL A 227 31.15 -14.39 23.22
N GLY A 228 30.72 -13.20 23.68
CA GLY A 228 31.01 -12.68 25.00
C GLY A 228 29.88 -12.99 26.01
N THR A 229 30.00 -12.46 27.23
CA THR A 229 29.05 -12.74 28.32
C THR A 229 27.62 -12.26 28.06
N GLU A 230 27.47 -11.15 27.33
CA GLU A 230 26.18 -10.50 27.06
C GLU A 230 26.07 -9.97 25.61
N THR A 231 27.17 -10.01 24.85
CA THR A 231 27.24 -9.46 23.50
C THR A 231 27.92 -10.46 22.60
N ILE A 232 27.35 -10.66 21.42
CA ILE A 232 27.89 -11.49 20.35
C ILE A 232 28.43 -10.54 19.28
N GLU A 233 29.65 -10.77 18.83
CA GLU A 233 30.22 -10.10 17.67
C GLU A 233 30.19 -11.08 16.48
N ILE A 234 29.52 -10.67 15.40
CA ILE A 234 29.37 -11.44 14.16
C ILE A 234 30.15 -10.70 13.08
N ARG A 235 31.25 -11.28 12.61
CA ARG A 235 32.05 -10.73 11.51
C ARG A 235 31.79 -11.53 10.24
N SER A 236 31.03 -10.98 9.31
CA SER A 236 30.95 -11.50 7.95
C SER A 236 32.10 -10.92 7.11
N PRO A 237 32.33 -11.43 5.88
CA PRO A 237 33.32 -10.86 4.98
C PRO A 237 33.09 -9.37 4.64
N THR A 238 31.86 -8.88 4.76
CA THR A 238 31.46 -7.52 4.34
C THR A 238 31.23 -6.56 5.51
N LYS A 239 30.84 -7.07 6.69
CA LYS A 239 30.47 -6.24 7.84
C LYS A 239 30.71 -6.92 9.19
N THR A 240 30.93 -6.11 10.22
CA THR A 240 30.89 -6.55 11.62
C THR A 240 29.62 -6.04 12.28
N ARG A 241 28.94 -6.90 13.04
CA ARG A 241 27.71 -6.60 13.76
C ARG A 241 27.80 -7.07 15.19
N TYR A 242 27.06 -6.42 16.06
CA TYR A 242 26.90 -6.81 17.45
C TYR A 242 25.46 -7.27 17.69
N ALA A 243 25.29 -8.27 18.54
CA ALA A 243 23.98 -8.78 18.92
C ALA A 243 23.86 -9.01 20.43
N GLN A 244 22.66 -8.81 20.97
CA GLN A 244 22.28 -9.18 22.32
C GLN A 244 20.97 -9.96 22.29
N CYS A 245 20.82 -10.93 23.20
CA CYS A 245 19.62 -11.76 23.26
C CYS A 245 18.78 -11.45 24.49
N VAL A 246 17.48 -11.30 24.28
CA VAL A 246 16.47 -11.19 25.33
C VAL A 246 15.61 -12.45 25.33
N ASP A 247 15.24 -12.91 26.52
CA ASP A 247 14.33 -14.04 26.75
C ASP A 247 13.33 -13.67 27.88
N PHE A 248 12.27 -14.45 28.05
CA PHE A 248 11.32 -14.30 29.13
C PHE A 248 11.85 -14.97 30.40
N LYS A 249 11.85 -14.23 31.50
CA LYS A 249 12.02 -14.78 32.86
C LYS A 249 10.70 -15.24 33.43
N ASP A 250 9.63 -14.52 33.11
CA ASP A 250 8.26 -14.83 33.49
C ASP A 250 7.29 -14.36 32.40
N TYR A 251 6.15 -15.03 32.31
CA TYR A 251 5.13 -14.77 31.30
C TYR A 251 4.01 -13.91 31.87
N THR A 252 3.35 -13.14 31.00
CA THR A 252 2.14 -12.39 31.36
C THR A 252 0.97 -13.33 31.72
N ALA A 253 0.01 -12.82 32.50
CA ALA A 253 -1.16 -13.58 32.93
C ALA A 253 -2.12 -13.94 31.78
N HIS A 254 -2.12 -13.17 30.69
CA HIS A 254 -3.03 -13.35 29.55
C HIS A 254 -2.31 -13.15 28.22
N THR A 255 -2.68 -13.94 27.20
CA THR A 255 -2.12 -13.85 25.84
C THR A 255 -3.19 -13.49 24.82
N GLU A 256 -2.99 -12.39 24.10
CA GLU A 256 -3.83 -11.95 22.97
C GLU A 256 -3.12 -12.15 21.62
N PRO A 257 -3.85 -12.20 20.49
CA PRO A 257 -3.22 -12.25 19.17
C PRO A 257 -2.29 -11.05 18.95
N GLY A 258 -1.02 -11.32 18.66
CA GLY A 258 -0.06 -10.26 18.34
C GLY A 258 0.35 -9.38 19.53
N ILE A 259 0.37 -9.95 20.74
CA ILE A 259 0.80 -9.24 21.95
C ILE A 259 2.21 -8.62 21.84
N LEU A 260 3.06 -9.14 20.93
CA LEU A 260 4.42 -8.65 20.67
C LEU A 260 4.54 -7.75 19.44
N ASN A 261 3.42 -7.33 18.80
CA ASN A 261 3.48 -6.53 17.56
C ASN A 261 4.16 -5.17 17.74
N GLY A 262 4.24 -4.64 18.96
CA GLY A 262 4.94 -3.38 19.25
C GLY A 262 6.39 -3.38 18.76
N LEU A 263 7.07 -4.53 18.80
CA LEU A 263 8.44 -4.68 18.28
C LEU A 263 8.54 -4.37 16.78
N MET A 264 7.45 -4.58 16.02
CA MET A 264 7.41 -4.34 14.57
C MET A 264 7.39 -2.85 14.18
N TYR A 265 7.34 -1.92 15.13
CA TYR A 265 7.41 -0.48 14.87
C TYR A 265 8.81 0.12 15.08
N GLU A 266 9.73 -0.64 15.68
CA GLU A 266 11.05 -0.13 16.05
C GLU A 266 12.00 -0.01 14.85
N ASP A 267 12.95 0.91 14.86
CA ASP A 267 13.82 1.19 13.70
C ASP A 267 15.14 0.38 13.67
N TYR A 268 15.19 -0.74 14.41
CA TYR A 268 16.36 -1.62 14.50
C TYR A 268 16.08 -3.06 14.07
N GLU A 269 17.15 -3.76 13.70
CA GLU A 269 17.08 -5.12 13.18
C GLU A 269 17.06 -6.15 14.32
N TYR A 270 16.24 -7.18 14.19
CA TYR A 270 16.18 -8.29 15.14
C TYR A 270 15.69 -9.58 14.48
N VAL A 271 15.91 -10.70 15.17
CA VAL A 271 15.27 -11.99 14.90
C VAL A 271 14.57 -12.46 16.17
N VAL A 272 13.24 -12.55 16.12
CA VAL A 272 12.47 -13.32 17.11
C VAL A 272 12.50 -14.77 16.66
N THR A 273 12.91 -15.69 17.53
CA THR A 273 12.75 -17.13 17.32
C THR A 273 11.85 -17.71 18.40
N GLN A 274 10.80 -18.41 17.96
CA GLN A 274 9.92 -19.17 18.82
C GLN A 274 9.95 -20.63 18.38
N SER A 275 10.08 -21.58 19.31
CA SER A 275 9.91 -23.00 19.00
C SER A 275 8.81 -23.62 19.85
N TYR A 276 8.03 -24.51 19.27
CA TYR A 276 6.96 -25.23 19.94
C TYR A 276 7.05 -26.73 19.62
N SER A 277 7.41 -27.54 20.60
CA SER A 277 7.46 -29.01 20.46
C SER A 277 6.24 -29.62 21.15
N PHE A 278 5.37 -30.28 20.38
CA PHE A 278 4.12 -30.83 20.92
C PHE A 278 4.41 -31.94 21.94
N MET A 279 3.66 -31.93 23.05
CA MET A 279 3.67 -33.02 24.02
C MET A 279 2.63 -34.07 23.64
N ALA A 280 2.91 -35.33 23.97
CA ALA A 280 1.87 -36.35 23.93
C ALA A 280 0.75 -35.99 24.92
N LYS A 281 -0.51 -36.29 24.59
CA LYS A 281 -1.68 -35.93 25.42
C LYS A 281 -1.54 -36.36 26.89
N ARG A 282 -1.02 -37.57 27.13
CA ARG A 282 -0.72 -38.08 28.48
C ARG A 282 0.31 -37.22 29.21
N GLN A 283 1.41 -36.89 28.55
CA GLN A 283 2.48 -36.05 29.11
C GLN A 283 1.98 -34.64 29.43
N GLY A 284 1.16 -34.05 28.56
CA GLY A 284 0.53 -32.75 28.80
C GLY A 284 -0.39 -32.75 30.02
N LYS A 285 -1.17 -33.83 30.21
CA LYS A 285 -2.02 -34.01 31.39
C LYS A 285 -1.19 -34.13 32.67
N GLU A 286 -0.17 -35.00 32.66
CA GLU A 286 0.75 -35.18 33.79
C GLU A 286 1.46 -33.87 34.17
N PHE A 287 1.82 -33.05 33.18
CA PHE A 287 2.39 -31.73 33.41
C PHE A 287 1.41 -30.80 34.15
N LEU A 288 0.16 -30.66 33.67
CA LEU A 288 -0.85 -29.82 34.31
C LEU A 288 -1.21 -30.30 35.73
N GLU A 289 -1.35 -31.61 35.93
CA GLU A 289 -1.61 -32.19 37.25
C GLU A 289 -0.47 -31.92 38.23
N LYS A 290 0.79 -31.97 37.76
CA LYS A 290 1.96 -31.61 38.57
C LYS A 290 1.95 -30.13 38.94
N GLN A 291 1.65 -29.24 38.00
CA GLN A 291 1.55 -27.79 38.26
C GLN A 291 0.43 -27.48 39.26
N MET A 292 -0.74 -28.11 39.12
CA MET A 292 -1.85 -27.96 40.07
C MET A 292 -1.46 -28.40 41.48
N LYS A 293 -0.78 -29.55 41.64
CA LYS A 293 -0.29 -30.02 42.94
C LYS A 293 0.74 -29.07 43.56
N GLN A 294 1.60 -28.46 42.76
CA GLN A 294 2.56 -27.46 43.24
C GLN A 294 1.85 -26.22 43.80
N LEU A 295 0.82 -25.71 43.11
CA LEU A 295 0.01 -24.58 43.59
C LEU A 295 -0.73 -24.91 44.90
N GLN A 296 -1.25 -26.12 45.04
CA GLN A 296 -1.90 -26.57 46.27
C GLN A 296 -0.94 -26.64 47.47
N ASN A 297 0.28 -27.14 47.23
CA ASN A 297 1.26 -27.34 48.30
C ASN A 297 1.96 -26.05 48.75
N ALA A 298 1.97 -25.01 47.90
CA ALA A 298 2.62 -23.75 48.23
C ALA A 298 1.78 -22.84 49.16
N GLU A 299 0.52 -23.19 49.47
CA GLU A 299 -0.51 -22.32 50.10
C GLU A 299 -0.73 -20.96 49.39
N ASP A 300 -0.05 -20.74 48.26
CA ASP A 300 0.01 -19.50 47.47
C ASP A 300 -1.01 -19.52 46.30
N GLY A 301 -1.62 -20.68 46.03
CA GLY A 301 -2.61 -20.83 44.96
C GLY A 301 -4.00 -20.36 45.38
N SER A 302 -4.51 -19.31 44.74
CA SER A 302 -5.91 -18.90 44.97
C SER A 302 -6.88 -20.01 44.54
N ALA A 303 -8.04 -20.14 45.21
CA ALA A 303 -9.06 -21.13 44.85
C ALA A 303 -9.45 -21.06 43.36
N THR A 304 -9.42 -19.85 42.79
CA THR A 304 -9.66 -19.58 41.37
C THR A 304 -8.60 -20.20 40.46
N GLN A 305 -7.31 -20.11 40.80
CA GLN A 305 -6.22 -20.70 39.99
C GLN A 305 -6.29 -22.23 39.97
N ILE A 306 -6.61 -22.85 41.11
CA ILE A 306 -6.80 -24.31 41.19
C ILE A 306 -7.99 -24.73 40.31
N GLN A 307 -9.08 -23.97 40.33
CA GLN A 307 -10.23 -24.24 39.48
C GLN A 307 -9.89 -24.07 38.00
N GLN A 308 -9.13 -23.04 37.62
CA GLN A 308 -8.64 -22.85 36.25
C GLN A 308 -7.77 -24.01 35.77
N MET A 309 -6.90 -24.55 36.63
CA MET A 309 -6.09 -25.73 36.30
C MET A 309 -6.96 -26.97 36.05
N LYS A 310 -8.00 -27.20 36.86
CA LYS A 310 -8.96 -28.30 36.63
C LYS A 310 -9.66 -28.13 35.27
N THR A 311 -10.16 -26.94 34.98
CA THR A 311 -10.78 -26.63 33.69
C THR A 311 -9.80 -26.84 32.53
N ALA A 312 -8.54 -26.43 32.66
CA ALA A 312 -7.52 -26.65 31.63
C ALA A 312 -7.24 -28.15 31.39
N ILE A 313 -7.21 -28.97 32.45
CA ILE A 313 -7.09 -30.43 32.32
C ILE A 313 -8.28 -31.01 31.54
N ASP A 314 -9.50 -30.59 31.87
CA ASP A 314 -10.72 -31.04 31.17
C ASP A 314 -10.71 -30.63 29.69
N GLN A 315 -10.33 -29.38 29.40
CA GLN A 315 -10.19 -28.87 28.03
C GLN A 315 -9.12 -29.62 27.22
N LEU A 316 -7.98 -29.96 27.84
CA LEU A 316 -6.96 -30.79 27.21
C LEU A 316 -7.50 -32.20 26.90
N ILE A 317 -8.31 -32.78 27.80
CA ILE A 317 -8.95 -34.09 27.59
C ILE A 317 -9.99 -34.02 26.46
N GLN A 318 -10.78 -32.96 26.40
CA GLN A 318 -11.72 -32.68 25.29
C GLN A 318 -11.00 -32.31 23.99
N GLY A 319 -9.69 -32.05 24.08
CA GLY A 319 -8.84 -31.76 22.95
C GLY A 319 -9.03 -30.35 22.40
N GLU A 320 -9.48 -29.38 23.21
CA GLU A 320 -9.62 -27.96 22.81
C GLU A 320 -8.28 -27.26 22.52
N PHE A 321 -7.20 -27.78 23.06
CA PHE A 321 -5.82 -27.35 22.82
C PHE A 321 -4.87 -28.54 23.01
N THR A 322 -3.61 -28.37 22.58
CA THR A 322 -2.52 -29.29 22.91
C THR A 322 -1.51 -28.60 23.80
N MET A 323 -0.78 -29.37 24.62
CA MET A 323 0.36 -28.85 25.38
C MET A 323 1.64 -28.99 24.56
N GLY A 324 2.62 -28.11 24.80
CA GLY A 324 3.92 -28.16 24.14
C GLY A 324 5.01 -27.47 24.95
N GLU A 325 6.24 -27.87 24.67
CA GLU A 325 7.43 -27.17 25.13
C GLU A 325 7.68 -25.97 24.23
N TYR A 326 7.61 -24.79 24.82
CA TYR A 326 7.81 -23.50 24.18
C TYR A 326 9.16 -22.90 24.56
N HIS A 327 9.80 -22.25 23.59
CA HIS A 327 11.01 -21.44 23.79
C HIS A 327 10.87 -20.15 23.00
N TYR A 328 11.32 -19.05 23.60
CA TYR A 328 11.37 -17.73 22.99
C TYR A 328 12.80 -17.20 23.06
N SER A 329 13.21 -16.46 22.04
CA SER A 329 14.43 -15.65 22.07
C SER A 329 14.27 -14.49 21.12
N LEU A 330 14.80 -13.33 21.50
CA LEU A 330 14.83 -12.13 20.68
C LEU A 330 16.30 -11.69 20.54
N MET A 331 16.87 -11.95 19.36
CA MET A 331 18.22 -11.54 19.01
C MET A 331 18.19 -10.16 18.35
N ILE A 332 18.75 -9.15 19.00
CA ILE A 332 18.70 -7.76 18.56
C ILE A 332 20.07 -7.38 18.03
N PHE A 333 20.14 -6.70 16.89
CA PHE A 333 21.39 -6.34 16.23
C PHE A 333 21.69 -4.83 16.31
N GLY A 334 22.97 -4.49 16.20
CA GLY A 334 23.45 -3.12 16.04
C GLY A 334 24.86 -3.07 15.46
N ASP A 335 25.23 -1.91 14.90
CA ASP A 335 26.56 -1.70 14.29
C ASP A 335 27.65 -1.38 15.32
N SER A 336 27.26 -1.13 16.57
CA SER A 336 28.16 -0.94 17.70
C SER A 336 27.58 -1.53 18.97
N VAL A 337 28.41 -1.76 19.98
CA VAL A 337 28.00 -2.26 21.29
C VAL A 337 27.02 -1.31 21.98
N GLU A 338 27.21 0.00 21.83
CA GLU A 338 26.33 1.03 22.39
C GLU A 338 24.96 1.01 21.72
N LYS A 339 24.93 0.91 20.38
CA LYS A 339 23.68 0.83 19.61
C LYS A 339 22.87 -0.40 20.00
N VAL A 340 23.49 -1.59 20.06
CA VAL A 340 22.75 -2.81 20.40
C VAL A 340 22.19 -2.73 21.83
N ARG A 341 22.95 -2.21 22.81
CA ARG A 341 22.46 -2.01 24.18
C ARG A 341 21.23 -1.11 24.25
N ARG A 342 21.25 0.01 23.53
CA ARG A 342 20.11 0.93 23.43
C ARG A 342 18.89 0.24 22.83
N ASN A 343 19.07 -0.47 21.72
CA ASN A 343 17.99 -1.21 21.04
C ASN A 343 17.42 -2.30 21.96
N THR A 344 18.28 -3.01 22.70
CA THR A 344 17.88 -4.03 23.67
C THR A 344 17.06 -3.46 24.82
N THR A 345 17.42 -2.28 25.33
CA THR A 345 16.62 -1.60 26.35
C THR A 345 15.24 -1.24 25.80
N SER A 346 15.15 -0.68 24.58
CA SER A 346 13.86 -0.37 23.92
C SER A 346 12.98 -1.61 23.82
N ALA A 347 13.53 -2.72 23.29
CA ALA A 347 12.80 -3.97 23.14
C ALA A 347 12.30 -4.55 24.47
N MET A 348 13.12 -4.49 25.52
CA MET A 348 12.74 -4.95 26.84
C MET A 348 11.58 -4.12 27.41
N THR A 349 11.59 -2.80 27.24
CA THR A 349 10.47 -1.93 27.65
C THR A 349 9.17 -2.33 26.96
N ILE A 350 9.18 -2.50 25.63
CA ILE A 350 7.99 -2.92 24.86
C ILE A 350 7.42 -4.25 25.34
N ILE A 351 8.30 -5.22 25.62
CA ILE A 351 7.90 -6.53 26.15
C ILE A 351 7.33 -6.41 27.57
N GLN A 352 7.95 -5.59 28.41
CA GLN A 352 7.54 -5.38 29.80
C GLN A 352 6.21 -4.63 29.93
N ASP A 353 5.93 -3.67 29.04
CA ASP A 353 4.65 -2.96 28.98
C ASP A 353 3.46 -3.90 28.67
N ARG A 354 3.74 -5.08 28.12
CA ARG A 354 2.77 -6.17 27.87
C ARG A 354 2.67 -7.18 29.03
N GLY A 355 3.36 -6.91 30.13
CA GLY A 355 3.31 -7.72 31.36
C GLY A 355 4.27 -8.91 31.39
N PHE A 356 5.20 -9.04 30.43
CA PHE A 356 6.25 -10.06 30.48
C PHE A 356 7.45 -9.58 31.30
N LEU A 357 8.10 -10.49 32.03
CA LEU A 357 9.37 -10.18 32.66
C LEU A 357 10.52 -10.48 31.70
N ALA A 358 10.87 -9.52 30.84
CA ALA A 358 12.02 -9.63 29.94
C ALA A 358 13.35 -9.67 30.71
N ALA A 359 14.29 -10.51 30.27
CA ALA A 359 15.64 -10.57 30.83
C ALA A 359 16.69 -10.74 29.73
N LEU A 360 17.82 -10.05 29.90
CA LEU A 360 19.01 -10.25 29.08
C LEU A 360 19.58 -11.64 29.32
N VAL A 361 19.93 -12.36 28.25
CA VAL A 361 20.59 -13.66 28.35
C VAL A 361 22.08 -13.44 28.60
N ALA A 362 22.46 -13.50 29.87
CA ALA A 362 23.85 -13.55 30.31
C ALA A 362 24.32 -15.02 30.42
N THR A 363 25.58 -15.30 30.12
CA THR A 363 26.29 -16.60 30.27
C THR A 363 25.88 -17.75 29.33
N ALA A 364 24.63 -17.80 28.84
CA ALA A 364 24.16 -18.79 27.85
C ALA A 364 23.97 -18.17 26.45
N THR A 365 24.76 -17.15 26.15
CA THR A 365 24.62 -16.31 24.96
C THR A 365 24.89 -17.09 23.66
N ASP A 366 25.80 -18.06 23.69
CA ASP A 366 26.05 -18.99 22.59
C ASP A 366 24.84 -19.91 22.34
N SER A 367 24.24 -20.41 23.41
CA SER A 367 23.07 -21.28 23.36
C SER A 367 21.88 -20.53 22.76
N ALA A 368 21.58 -19.33 23.26
CA ALA A 368 20.55 -18.47 22.70
C ALA A 368 20.77 -18.17 21.19
N PHE A 369 22.02 -17.91 20.78
CA PHE A 369 22.35 -17.69 19.38
C PHE A 369 22.04 -18.91 18.50
N TYR A 370 22.46 -20.11 18.92
CA TYR A 370 22.24 -21.34 18.15
C TYR A 370 20.83 -21.91 18.26
N ALA A 371 20.05 -21.51 19.27
CA ALA A 371 18.64 -21.85 19.40
C ALA A 371 17.76 -21.27 18.27
N GLN A 372 18.26 -20.22 17.59
CA GLN A 372 17.65 -19.67 16.38
C GLN A 372 17.53 -20.73 15.27
N LEU A 373 18.47 -21.68 15.19
CA LEU A 373 18.45 -22.71 14.16
C LEU A 373 17.33 -23.73 14.45
N PRO A 374 16.38 -23.94 13.51
CA PRO A 374 15.44 -25.04 13.61
C PRO A 374 16.14 -26.38 13.90
N CYS A 375 15.48 -27.22 14.70
CA CYS A 375 15.97 -28.52 15.16
C CYS A 375 17.11 -28.49 16.21
N ASN A 376 17.40 -27.33 16.82
CA ASN A 376 18.52 -27.20 17.78
C ASN A 376 18.07 -27.24 19.26
N TRP A 377 17.37 -28.31 19.67
CA TRP A 377 16.77 -28.43 21.03
C TRP A 377 17.75 -28.26 22.19
N SER A 378 19.01 -28.66 22.03
CA SER A 378 20.02 -28.63 23.10
C SER A 378 20.42 -27.23 23.56
N TYR A 379 20.13 -26.21 22.74
CA TYR A 379 20.58 -24.84 22.98
C TYR A 379 19.44 -23.91 23.40
N ARG A 380 18.19 -24.39 23.50
CA ARG A 380 17.03 -23.57 23.89
C ARG A 380 17.10 -23.20 25.38
N PRO A 381 17.36 -21.93 25.76
CA PRO A 381 17.21 -21.50 27.15
C PRO A 381 15.74 -21.56 27.62
N ARG A 382 15.54 -21.58 28.95
CA ARG A 382 14.26 -21.33 29.66
C ARG A 382 13.00 -21.88 29.00
N ILE A 383 12.99 -23.18 28.70
CA ILE A 383 11.83 -23.87 28.13
C ILE A 383 10.64 -23.76 29.08
N ALA A 384 9.48 -23.37 28.57
CA ALA A 384 8.21 -23.28 29.29
C ALA A 384 7.18 -24.27 28.73
N GLY A 385 6.24 -24.72 29.55
CA GLY A 385 5.10 -25.51 29.09
C GLY A 385 3.92 -24.59 28.78
N LEU A 386 3.50 -24.54 27.51
CA LEU A 386 2.38 -23.69 27.06
C LEU A 386 1.30 -24.49 26.33
N THR A 387 0.11 -23.91 26.22
CA THR A 387 -0.95 -24.42 25.36
C THR A 387 -0.77 -23.94 23.92
N SER A 388 -1.33 -24.68 22.96
CA SER A 388 -1.39 -24.26 21.55
C SER A 388 -2.17 -22.97 21.36
N LYS A 389 -3.16 -22.67 22.23
CA LYS A 389 -3.91 -21.40 22.24
C LYS A 389 -2.98 -20.22 22.60
N ASN A 390 -2.08 -20.39 23.58
CA ASN A 390 -1.11 -19.36 23.93
C ASN A 390 -0.07 -19.18 22.83
N PHE A 391 0.45 -20.27 22.27
CA PHE A 391 1.39 -20.21 21.15
C PHE A 391 0.80 -19.49 19.93
N ALA A 392 -0.46 -19.73 19.59
CA ALA A 392 -1.17 -19.01 18.53
C ALA A 392 -1.30 -17.50 18.80
N GLY A 393 -1.34 -17.07 20.06
CA GLY A 393 -1.33 -15.65 20.44
C GLY A 393 0.07 -15.01 20.37
N LEU A 394 1.09 -15.75 20.79
CA LEU A 394 2.50 -15.29 20.76
C LEU A 394 3.09 -15.29 19.35
N SER A 395 2.66 -16.21 18.50
CA SER A 395 3.09 -16.36 17.11
C SER A 395 1.88 -16.33 16.16
N SER A 396 1.18 -15.20 16.12
CA SER A 396 -0.01 -15.02 15.28
C SER A 396 0.29 -14.73 13.80
N PHE A 397 1.57 -14.62 13.43
CA PHE A 397 2.04 -14.33 12.06
C PHE A 397 1.44 -13.04 11.47
N HIS A 398 1.37 -12.00 12.32
CA HIS A 398 0.98 -10.67 11.88
C HIS A 398 2.13 -9.99 11.13
N ASN A 399 1.77 -9.19 10.13
CA ASN A 399 2.72 -8.41 9.34
C ASN A 399 2.09 -7.09 8.89
N PHE A 400 2.82 -6.28 8.11
CA PHE A 400 2.24 -5.16 7.37
C PHE A 400 2.13 -5.48 5.88
N THR A 401 1.16 -4.85 5.21
CA THR A 401 1.02 -4.94 3.76
C THR A 401 1.81 -3.81 3.09
N ALA A 402 2.66 -4.14 2.12
CA ALA A 402 3.47 -3.16 1.39
C ALA A 402 2.81 -2.60 0.12
N GLY A 403 1.69 -3.16 -0.36
CA GLY A 403 1.21 -2.92 -1.72
C GLY A 403 2.13 -3.56 -2.77
N LYS A 404 1.86 -3.32 -4.06
CA LYS A 404 2.55 -3.98 -5.17
C LYS A 404 3.52 -3.06 -5.88
N ARG A 405 4.80 -3.41 -5.84
CA ARG A 405 5.89 -2.64 -6.47
C ARG A 405 5.80 -2.64 -8.00
N ASP A 406 5.74 -3.83 -8.62
CA ASP A 406 5.86 -4.03 -10.07
C ASP A 406 4.70 -4.86 -10.63
N GLY A 407 4.59 -4.96 -11.97
CA GLY A 407 3.56 -5.78 -12.62
C GLY A 407 2.13 -5.27 -12.37
N ASN A 408 1.96 -3.97 -12.10
CA ASN A 408 0.65 -3.31 -12.12
C ASN A 408 0.21 -3.06 -13.58
N PRO A 409 -1.06 -2.74 -13.84
CA PRO A 409 -1.55 -2.45 -15.20
C PRO A 409 -0.70 -1.47 -16.02
N TRP A 410 -0.11 -0.46 -15.37
CA TRP A 410 0.75 0.52 -16.02
C TRP A 410 2.25 0.33 -15.75
N GLY A 411 2.64 -0.82 -15.18
CA GLY A 411 4.02 -1.17 -14.84
C GLY A 411 4.28 -1.06 -13.34
N ASP A 412 5.16 -0.15 -12.94
CA ASP A 412 5.56 0.03 -11.55
C ASP A 412 4.47 0.79 -10.75
N ALA A 413 4.59 0.77 -9.43
CA ALA A 413 3.79 1.58 -8.51
C ALA A 413 3.85 3.07 -8.89
N VAL A 414 2.78 3.82 -8.65
CA VAL A 414 2.71 5.27 -8.90
C VAL A 414 3.77 5.99 -8.08
N THR A 415 3.84 5.71 -6.78
CA THR A 415 4.86 6.28 -5.88
C THR A 415 5.06 5.39 -4.64
N LEU A 416 6.04 5.73 -3.82
CA LEU A 416 6.32 5.09 -2.54
C LEU A 416 5.98 6.04 -1.39
N PHE A 417 5.25 5.56 -0.39
CA PHE A 417 5.00 6.31 0.84
C PHE A 417 5.82 5.78 2.02
N LYS A 418 6.16 6.70 2.93
CA LYS A 418 6.69 6.37 4.26
C LYS A 418 5.54 5.79 5.09
N THR A 419 5.86 5.00 6.11
CA THR A 419 4.88 4.41 7.03
C THR A 419 5.36 4.54 8.47
N PRO A 420 4.47 4.47 9.48
CA PRO A 420 4.87 4.49 10.89
C PRO A 420 5.82 3.34 11.26
N SER A 421 5.69 2.19 10.61
CA SER A 421 6.49 0.99 10.89
C SER A 421 7.82 0.93 10.13
N GLY A 422 8.11 1.91 9.27
CA GLY A 422 9.28 1.86 8.39
C GLY A 422 9.06 1.01 7.13
N GLN A 423 8.01 0.19 7.04
CA GLN A 423 7.76 -0.66 5.88
C GLN A 423 7.44 0.16 4.63
N PRO A 424 8.09 -0.07 3.47
CA PRO A 424 7.73 0.64 2.24
C PRO A 424 6.28 0.37 1.84
N LEU A 425 5.54 1.43 1.50
CA LEU A 425 4.18 1.36 0.98
C LEU A 425 4.14 1.77 -0.50
N TYR A 426 4.07 0.79 -1.39
CA TYR A 426 3.97 0.96 -2.84
C TYR A 426 2.53 1.27 -3.23
N PHE A 427 2.26 2.52 -3.59
CA PHE A 427 0.94 2.97 -3.97
C PHE A 427 0.67 2.77 -5.46
N ASN A 428 -0.49 2.22 -5.79
CA ASN A 428 -1.04 2.22 -7.15
C ASN A 428 -2.54 2.50 -7.10
N PHE A 429 -3.09 3.17 -8.11
CA PHE A 429 -4.53 3.35 -8.24
C PHE A 429 -5.25 2.04 -8.59
N HIS A 430 -4.62 1.20 -9.40
CA HIS A 430 -5.16 -0.08 -9.78
C HIS A 430 -5.03 -1.11 -8.67
N TYR A 431 -6.09 -1.86 -8.44
CA TYR A 431 -6.04 -3.00 -7.54
C TYR A 431 -5.81 -4.31 -8.32
N SER A 432 -4.68 -4.96 -8.04
CA SER A 432 -4.35 -6.32 -8.53
C SER A 432 -4.10 -7.25 -7.34
N LYS A 433 -4.44 -8.53 -7.47
CA LYS A 433 -4.34 -9.49 -6.37
C LYS A 433 -2.95 -10.14 -6.35
N GLY A 434 -2.27 -10.03 -5.20
CA GLY A 434 -0.96 -10.64 -4.99
C GLY A 434 0.08 -10.18 -6.02
N ASP A 435 1.04 -11.05 -6.31
CA ASP A 435 2.17 -10.76 -7.17
C ASP A 435 1.92 -11.08 -8.66
N GLU A 436 0.66 -11.32 -9.06
CA GLU A 436 0.31 -11.67 -10.44
C GLU A 436 0.63 -10.52 -11.40
N ASP A 437 1.54 -10.72 -12.36
CA ASP A 437 1.79 -9.70 -13.38
C ASP A 437 0.49 -9.34 -14.13
N SER A 438 0.11 -8.08 -13.96
CA SER A 438 -1.12 -7.49 -14.46
C SER A 438 -0.85 -6.43 -15.51
N PHE A 439 0.36 -6.37 -16.06
CA PHE A 439 0.72 -5.43 -17.11
C PHE A 439 -0.30 -5.47 -18.26
N ASP A 440 -0.78 -4.29 -18.65
CA ASP A 440 -1.83 -4.06 -19.66
C ASP A 440 -3.20 -4.71 -19.40
N LYS A 441 -3.40 -5.41 -18.27
CA LYS A 441 -4.73 -5.87 -17.86
C LYS A 441 -5.60 -4.69 -17.46
N LYS A 442 -6.84 -4.66 -17.97
CA LYS A 442 -7.81 -3.57 -17.74
C LYS A 442 -8.51 -3.69 -16.38
N LEU A 443 -7.74 -3.63 -15.30
CA LEU A 443 -8.23 -3.68 -13.91
C LEU A 443 -8.85 -2.35 -13.47
N LEU A 444 -9.72 -2.38 -12.47
CA LEU A 444 -10.30 -1.17 -11.87
C LEU A 444 -9.18 -0.31 -11.27
N GLY A 445 -9.24 1.00 -11.49
CA GLY A 445 -8.31 1.98 -10.91
C GLY A 445 -9.00 3.24 -10.36
N ASN A 446 -10.34 3.28 -10.42
CA ASN A 446 -11.06 4.43 -9.88
C ASN A 446 -10.79 4.55 -8.39
N THR A 447 -10.57 5.78 -7.96
CA THR A 447 -10.07 6.09 -6.62
C THR A 447 -10.95 7.14 -5.97
N ARG A 448 -11.22 6.97 -4.68
CA ARG A 448 -11.93 7.97 -3.87
C ARG A 448 -11.03 8.48 -2.76
N MET A 449 -11.02 9.79 -2.55
CA MET A 449 -10.29 10.45 -1.48
C MET A 449 -11.25 11.25 -0.60
N ILE A 450 -11.23 10.96 0.70
CA ILE A 450 -12.04 11.65 1.70
C ILE A 450 -11.11 12.32 2.71
N GLY A 451 -11.34 13.61 2.97
CA GLY A 451 -10.58 14.32 3.99
C GLY A 451 -11.17 15.70 4.26
N GLN A 452 -11.18 16.11 5.52
CA GLN A 452 -11.68 17.44 5.90
C GLN A 452 -10.78 18.57 5.37
N SER A 453 -11.27 19.81 5.46
CA SER A 453 -10.49 20.98 5.09
C SER A 453 -9.15 21.04 5.85
N GLY A 454 -8.07 21.40 5.16
CA GLY A 454 -6.73 21.48 5.75
C GLY A 454 -6.01 20.14 5.95
N ALA A 455 -6.67 18.98 5.75
CA ALA A 455 -6.03 17.66 5.94
C ALA A 455 -4.98 17.29 4.87
N GLY A 456 -4.73 18.17 3.88
CA GLY A 456 -3.75 17.95 2.81
C GLY A 456 -4.30 17.28 1.53
N LYS A 457 -5.62 17.25 1.35
CA LYS A 457 -6.30 16.65 0.17
C LYS A 457 -5.76 17.16 -1.17
N THR A 458 -5.74 18.47 -1.36
CA THR A 458 -5.26 19.10 -2.61
C THR A 458 -3.78 18.78 -2.87
N VAL A 459 -2.94 18.85 -1.82
CA VAL A 459 -1.53 18.46 -1.89
C VAL A 459 -1.38 17.00 -2.32
N MET A 460 -2.17 16.09 -1.74
CA MET A 460 -2.10 14.66 -2.06
C MET A 460 -2.57 14.38 -3.49
N LEU A 461 -3.66 15.00 -3.95
CA LEU A 461 -4.14 14.86 -5.34
C LEU A 461 -3.09 15.33 -6.34
N ASN A 462 -2.52 16.51 -6.12
CA ASN A 462 -1.52 17.09 -7.00
C ASN A 462 -0.19 16.32 -6.95
N ALA A 463 0.24 15.83 -5.79
CA ALA A 463 1.42 14.97 -5.68
C ALA A 463 1.22 13.66 -6.47
N LEU A 464 0.06 13.02 -6.35
CA LEU A 464 -0.27 11.83 -7.11
C LEU A 464 -0.37 12.11 -8.62
N LEU A 465 -0.89 13.27 -9.03
CA LEU A 465 -0.90 13.72 -10.42
C LEU A 465 0.52 13.88 -10.98
N VAL A 466 1.40 14.53 -10.22
CA VAL A 466 2.81 14.76 -10.57
C VAL A 466 3.54 13.43 -10.74
N GLU A 467 3.46 12.54 -9.75
CA GLU A 467 4.09 11.21 -9.79
C GLU A 467 3.55 10.36 -10.95
N SER A 468 2.27 10.50 -11.30
CA SER A 468 1.66 9.79 -12.43
C SER A 468 2.19 10.21 -13.79
N GLN A 469 2.82 11.39 -13.91
CA GLN A 469 3.38 11.86 -15.19
C GLN A 469 4.46 10.93 -15.74
N LYS A 470 5.10 10.11 -14.89
CA LYS A 470 6.08 9.11 -15.35
C LYS A 470 5.50 8.08 -16.31
N PHE A 471 4.20 7.82 -16.25
CA PHE A 471 3.54 6.88 -17.15
C PHE A 471 3.43 7.39 -18.58
N LYS A 472 3.75 8.66 -18.85
CA LYS A 472 3.82 9.23 -20.19
C LYS A 472 4.92 8.58 -21.03
N THR A 473 6.08 8.32 -20.44
CA THR A 473 7.26 7.83 -21.19
C THR A 473 7.12 6.39 -21.69
N ASN A 474 6.23 5.59 -21.08
CA ASN A 474 5.98 4.20 -21.46
C ASN A 474 4.52 3.94 -21.89
N ALA A 475 3.80 4.98 -22.35
CA ALA A 475 2.45 4.87 -22.88
C ALA A 475 2.46 4.90 -24.43
N PRO A 476 2.33 3.76 -25.12
CA PRO A 476 2.49 3.69 -26.58
C PRO A 476 1.44 4.50 -27.36
N MET A 477 0.23 4.65 -26.81
CA MET A 477 -0.85 5.46 -27.39
C MET A 477 -0.93 6.87 -26.79
N GLY A 478 0.05 7.26 -25.97
CA GLY A 478 0.05 8.53 -25.25
C GLY A 478 -0.60 8.47 -23.87
N PHE A 479 -0.50 9.59 -23.16
CA PHE A 479 -1.00 9.79 -21.80
C PHE A 479 -1.69 11.15 -21.72
N THR A 480 -2.86 11.21 -21.10
CA THR A 480 -3.61 12.45 -20.94
C THR A 480 -4.27 12.52 -19.57
N THR A 481 -4.19 13.69 -18.93
CA THR A 481 -4.89 13.97 -17.67
C THR A 481 -5.82 15.17 -17.81
N VAL A 482 -6.97 15.08 -17.15
CA VAL A 482 -7.94 16.18 -17.02
C VAL A 482 -8.24 16.41 -15.54
N PHE A 483 -8.14 17.63 -15.07
CA PHE A 483 -8.39 18.01 -13.69
C PHE A 483 -9.56 18.98 -13.62
N PHE A 484 -10.67 18.52 -13.04
CA PHE A 484 -11.83 19.32 -12.70
C PHE A 484 -11.58 19.91 -11.30
N ASP A 485 -11.13 21.16 -11.29
CA ASP A 485 -10.61 21.84 -10.12
C ASP A 485 -11.67 22.73 -9.47
N LYS A 486 -11.47 23.04 -8.20
CA LYS A 486 -12.27 24.02 -7.48
C LYS A 486 -11.36 24.94 -6.67
N ASP A 487 -11.76 26.20 -6.61
CA ASP A 487 -11.10 27.32 -5.94
C ASP A 487 -9.68 27.60 -6.50
N GLU A 488 -9.44 27.27 -7.78
CA GLU A 488 -8.13 27.35 -8.45
C GLU A 488 -6.98 26.67 -7.67
N GLY A 489 -7.27 25.59 -6.93
CA GLY A 489 -6.31 24.89 -6.06
C GLY A 489 -5.22 24.10 -6.80
N ALA A 490 -5.49 23.65 -8.03
CA ALA A 490 -4.56 22.90 -8.87
C ALA A 490 -3.89 23.77 -9.96
N LYS A 491 -4.24 25.06 -10.07
CA LYS A 491 -3.77 25.96 -11.14
C LYS A 491 -2.25 25.98 -11.31
N LEU A 492 -1.51 26.23 -10.22
CA LEU A 492 -0.04 26.26 -10.26
C LEU A 492 0.53 24.88 -10.64
N CYS A 493 -0.03 23.80 -10.08
CA CYS A 493 0.43 22.45 -10.38
C CYS A 493 0.24 22.07 -11.86
N ILE A 494 -0.95 22.32 -12.42
CA ILE A 494 -1.25 22.03 -13.82
C ILE A 494 -0.31 22.80 -14.75
N LYS A 495 -0.05 24.08 -14.47
CA LYS A 495 0.90 24.88 -15.25
C LYS A 495 2.34 24.39 -15.06
N ALA A 496 2.75 24.02 -13.84
CA ALA A 496 4.10 23.55 -13.54
C ALA A 496 4.44 22.24 -14.28
N ILE A 497 3.47 21.33 -14.43
CA ILE A 497 3.63 20.10 -15.21
C ILE A 497 3.50 20.32 -16.74
N GLY A 498 3.46 21.58 -17.20
CA GLY A 498 3.35 21.96 -18.62
C GLY A 498 1.95 21.73 -19.21
N GLY A 499 0.91 21.78 -18.36
CA GLY A 499 -0.48 21.68 -18.77
C GLY A 499 -1.14 23.03 -19.02
N LYS A 500 -2.33 22.99 -19.64
CA LYS A 500 -3.17 24.17 -19.86
C LYS A 500 -4.25 24.26 -18.79
N TYR A 501 -4.41 25.44 -18.19
CA TYR A 501 -5.42 25.69 -17.15
C TYR A 501 -6.39 26.77 -17.61
N LEU A 502 -7.69 26.50 -17.51
CA LEU A 502 -8.77 27.37 -17.98
C LEU A 502 -9.67 27.76 -16.80
N SER A 503 -9.51 29.01 -16.35
CA SER A 503 -10.34 29.62 -15.29
C SER A 503 -11.67 30.12 -15.87
N VAL A 504 -12.74 29.35 -15.73
CA VAL A 504 -14.06 29.69 -16.28
C VAL A 504 -14.80 30.62 -15.30
N LYS A 505 -14.77 31.93 -15.60
CA LYS A 505 -15.37 32.99 -14.75
C LYS A 505 -16.59 33.61 -15.42
N ASN A 506 -17.66 33.82 -14.65
CA ASN A 506 -18.91 34.38 -15.11
C ASN A 506 -18.68 35.76 -15.77
N GLY A 507 -19.20 35.92 -16.99
CA GLY A 507 -19.10 37.16 -17.77
C GLY A 507 -17.76 37.41 -18.46
N ARG A 508 -16.77 36.52 -18.31
CA ARG A 508 -15.49 36.59 -19.05
C ARG A 508 -15.46 35.53 -20.15
N PRO A 509 -14.93 35.80 -21.36
CA PRO A 509 -14.82 34.79 -22.41
C PRO A 509 -14.14 33.51 -21.90
N THR A 510 -14.78 32.36 -22.08
CA THR A 510 -14.28 31.06 -21.60
C THR A 510 -13.14 30.50 -22.46
N GLY A 511 -13.01 31.00 -23.70
CA GLY A 511 -12.18 30.38 -24.73
C GLY A 511 -12.86 29.17 -25.40
N PHE A 512 -14.14 28.89 -25.13
CA PHE A 512 -14.83 27.74 -25.74
C PHE A 512 -15.53 28.13 -27.03
N GLN A 513 -15.33 27.32 -28.07
CA GLN A 513 -16.00 27.47 -29.37
C GLN A 513 -16.34 26.08 -29.96
N PRO A 514 -17.43 25.44 -29.54
CA PRO A 514 -17.79 24.08 -29.96
C PRO A 514 -17.97 23.93 -31.48
N MET A 515 -18.37 24.99 -32.18
CA MET A 515 -18.59 24.95 -33.63
C MET A 515 -17.29 24.76 -34.43
N GLN A 516 -16.13 24.98 -33.82
CA GLN A 516 -14.82 24.78 -34.44
C GLN A 516 -14.29 23.35 -34.33
N MET A 517 -15.01 22.43 -33.69
CA MET A 517 -14.66 21.01 -33.67
C MET A 517 -14.66 20.40 -35.07
N GLU A 518 -13.94 19.27 -35.22
CA GLU A 518 -13.91 18.52 -36.48
C GLU A 518 -15.33 18.09 -36.90
N PRO A 519 -15.71 18.20 -38.19
CA PRO A 519 -17.08 17.95 -38.65
C PRO A 519 -17.37 16.46 -38.84
N THR A 520 -17.23 15.69 -37.75
CA THR A 520 -17.66 14.29 -37.69
C THR A 520 -19.16 14.21 -37.37
N GLU A 521 -19.84 13.15 -37.80
CA GLU A 521 -21.27 12.97 -37.46
C GLU A 521 -21.51 12.94 -35.93
N SER A 522 -20.58 12.38 -35.16
CA SER A 522 -20.66 12.40 -33.69
C SER A 522 -20.67 13.83 -33.14
N ASN A 523 -19.75 14.68 -33.60
CA ASN A 523 -19.68 16.08 -33.19
C ASN A 523 -20.91 16.87 -33.66
N ILE A 524 -21.40 16.62 -34.87
CA ILE A 524 -22.60 17.27 -35.41
C ILE A 524 -23.83 16.93 -34.55
N LEU A 525 -24.05 15.66 -34.23
CA LEU A 525 -25.17 15.22 -33.37
C LEU A 525 -25.07 15.81 -31.96
N PHE A 526 -23.84 15.91 -31.42
CA PHE A 526 -23.60 16.62 -30.17
C PHE A 526 -23.96 18.09 -30.27
N LEU A 527 -23.51 18.81 -31.30
CA LEU A 527 -23.80 20.23 -31.50
C LEU A 527 -25.30 20.49 -31.66
N GLU A 528 -26.01 19.64 -32.41
CA GLU A 528 -27.48 19.70 -32.51
C GLU A 528 -28.12 19.55 -31.12
N ARG A 529 -27.66 18.60 -30.29
CA ARG A 529 -28.15 18.41 -28.92
C ARG A 529 -27.80 19.60 -28.01
N LEU A 530 -26.57 20.10 -28.10
CA LEU A 530 -26.12 21.25 -27.32
C LEU A 530 -26.99 22.47 -27.61
N ILE A 531 -27.19 22.80 -28.90
CA ILE A 531 -28.05 23.92 -29.29
C ILE A 531 -29.49 23.73 -28.84
N LYS A 532 -30.04 22.50 -28.92
CA LYS A 532 -31.35 22.20 -28.32
C LYS A 532 -31.39 22.56 -26.84
N VAL A 533 -30.35 22.22 -26.07
CA VAL A 533 -30.26 22.60 -24.65
C VAL A 533 -30.17 24.12 -24.47
N LEU A 534 -29.37 24.82 -25.28
CA LEU A 534 -29.23 26.29 -25.23
C LEU A 534 -30.56 27.04 -25.45
N VAL A 535 -31.45 26.49 -26.28
CA VAL A 535 -32.74 27.11 -26.64
C VAL A 535 -33.94 26.53 -25.87
N SER A 536 -33.69 25.55 -25.00
CA SER A 536 -34.69 24.95 -24.11
C SER A 536 -34.81 25.73 -22.80
N GLY A 537 -35.93 25.58 -22.11
CA GLY A 537 -36.17 26.14 -20.77
C GLY A 537 -37.48 25.60 -20.17
N GLU A 538 -37.76 25.89 -18.90
CA GLU A 538 -38.92 25.31 -18.15
C GLU A 538 -40.27 25.44 -18.88
N HIS A 539 -40.45 26.49 -19.69
CA HIS A 539 -41.68 26.73 -20.47
C HIS A 539 -41.45 26.78 -21.98
N ASN A 540 -40.23 26.46 -22.42
CA ASN A 540 -39.77 26.64 -23.79
C ASN A 540 -39.46 25.29 -24.43
N ARG A 541 -40.51 24.62 -24.95
CA ARG A 541 -40.33 23.36 -25.71
C ARG A 541 -39.71 23.65 -27.08
N VAL A 542 -38.90 22.70 -27.54
CA VAL A 542 -38.38 22.62 -28.91
C VAL A 542 -39.29 21.69 -29.70
N THR A 543 -39.90 22.19 -30.78
CA THR A 543 -40.79 21.39 -31.64
C THR A 543 -40.02 20.57 -32.67
N THR A 544 -40.63 19.55 -33.28
CA THR A 544 -40.00 18.79 -34.38
C THR A 544 -39.53 19.68 -35.53
N THR A 545 -40.29 20.73 -35.85
CA THR A 545 -39.90 21.73 -36.84
C THR A 545 -38.64 22.49 -36.43
N ASP A 546 -38.53 22.85 -35.15
CA ASP A 546 -37.33 23.50 -34.61
C ASP A 546 -36.11 22.56 -34.64
N GLU A 547 -36.30 21.27 -34.38
CA GLU A 547 -35.22 20.29 -34.49
C GLU A 547 -34.67 20.20 -35.92
N HIS A 548 -35.55 20.21 -36.92
CA HIS A 548 -35.14 20.25 -38.33
C HIS A 548 -34.42 21.56 -38.68
N ARG A 549 -34.90 22.71 -38.18
CA ARG A 549 -34.24 24.02 -38.37
C ARG A 549 -32.83 24.02 -37.74
N ILE A 550 -32.69 23.54 -36.51
CA ILE A 550 -31.40 23.44 -35.80
C ILE A 550 -30.46 22.51 -36.57
N SER A 551 -30.91 21.31 -36.95
CA SER A 551 -30.08 20.34 -37.69
C SER A 551 -29.61 20.90 -39.03
N HIS A 552 -30.50 21.55 -39.79
CA HIS A 552 -30.14 22.18 -41.05
C HIS A 552 -29.07 23.29 -40.86
N ALA A 553 -29.25 24.17 -39.88
CA ALA A 553 -28.33 25.26 -39.61
C ALA A 553 -26.95 24.75 -39.14
N VAL A 554 -26.92 23.81 -38.18
CA VAL A 554 -25.67 23.19 -37.69
C VAL A 554 -24.92 22.52 -38.82
N ARG A 555 -25.59 21.67 -39.60
CA ARG A 555 -24.95 20.95 -40.71
C ARG A 555 -24.45 21.89 -41.80
N THR A 556 -25.13 23.01 -42.02
CA THR A 556 -24.69 24.04 -42.97
C THR A 556 -23.41 24.73 -42.47
N VAL A 557 -23.38 25.17 -41.21
CA VAL A 557 -22.19 25.80 -40.61
C VAL A 557 -21.01 24.84 -40.56
N MET A 558 -21.23 23.56 -40.25
CA MET A 558 -20.15 22.56 -40.18
C MET A 558 -19.50 22.26 -41.54
N ARG A 559 -20.11 22.66 -42.66
CA ARG A 559 -19.51 22.61 -44.01
C ARG A 559 -18.66 23.83 -44.35
N MET A 560 -18.75 24.91 -43.57
CA MET A 560 -17.97 26.13 -43.80
C MET A 560 -16.51 25.94 -43.35
N PRO A 561 -15.57 26.80 -43.78
CA PRO A 561 -14.23 26.87 -43.20
C PRO A 561 -14.26 27.05 -41.68
N ARG A 562 -13.33 26.40 -40.95
CA ARG A 562 -13.28 26.37 -39.46
C ARG A 562 -13.42 27.76 -38.85
N GLN A 563 -12.75 28.77 -39.40
CA GLN A 563 -12.73 30.15 -38.89
C GLN A 563 -14.09 30.85 -38.95
N LEU A 564 -15.00 30.38 -39.81
CA LEU A 564 -16.36 30.93 -39.95
C LEU A 564 -17.38 30.19 -39.08
N ARG A 565 -16.99 29.10 -38.41
CA ARG A 565 -17.91 28.27 -37.61
C ARG A 565 -18.06 28.84 -36.22
N ARG A 566 -19.21 29.45 -35.94
CA ARG A 566 -19.57 30.09 -34.67
C ARG A 566 -21.04 29.90 -34.37
N LEU A 567 -21.45 30.04 -33.11
CA LEU A 567 -22.88 30.01 -32.75
C LEU A 567 -23.65 31.16 -33.43
N SER A 568 -23.01 32.33 -33.52
CA SER A 568 -23.53 33.46 -34.31
C SER A 568 -23.79 33.08 -35.78
N THR A 569 -22.92 32.27 -36.40
CA THR A 569 -23.13 31.80 -37.78
C THR A 569 -24.27 30.80 -37.86
N VAL A 570 -24.49 29.97 -36.84
CA VAL A 570 -25.65 29.07 -36.79
C VAL A 570 -26.94 29.88 -36.80
N LEU A 571 -27.01 30.91 -35.95
CA LEU A 571 -28.15 31.82 -35.89
C LEU A 571 -28.47 32.45 -37.26
N GLN A 572 -27.46 32.92 -37.99
CA GLN A 572 -27.61 33.50 -39.34
C GLN A 572 -28.17 32.50 -40.37
N ASN A 573 -28.00 31.20 -40.14
CA ASN A 573 -28.49 30.12 -41.00
C ASN A 573 -29.80 29.49 -40.48
N MET A 574 -30.39 30.02 -39.41
CA MET A 574 -31.71 29.59 -38.93
C MET A 574 -32.82 30.38 -39.61
N THR A 575 -33.80 29.68 -40.17
CA THR A 575 -35.00 30.31 -40.74
C THR A 575 -36.02 30.63 -39.65
N GLU A 576 -36.52 31.87 -39.60
CA GLU A 576 -37.62 32.26 -38.73
C GLU A 576 -38.98 31.79 -39.32
N GLY A 577 -39.90 31.34 -38.46
CA GLY A 577 -41.25 30.98 -38.86
C GLY A 577 -42.10 32.19 -39.32
N THR A 578 -43.16 31.91 -40.06
CA THR A 578 -44.06 32.95 -40.61
C THR A 578 -45.14 33.40 -39.63
N ASP A 579 -45.48 32.59 -38.63
CA ASP A 579 -46.60 32.83 -37.73
C ASP A 579 -46.22 33.74 -36.54
N LYS A 580 -47.19 34.50 -36.01
CA LYS A 580 -46.96 35.52 -34.98
C LYS A 580 -46.42 34.94 -33.67
N GLU A 581 -46.90 33.75 -33.30
CA GLU A 581 -46.47 32.99 -32.12
C GLU A 581 -45.03 32.46 -32.28
N ASP A 582 -44.69 31.95 -33.48
CA ASP A 582 -43.34 31.55 -33.88
C ASP A 582 -42.36 32.74 -33.84
N ARG A 583 -42.81 33.95 -34.19
CA ARG A 583 -41.97 35.16 -34.17
C ARG A 583 -41.72 35.70 -32.77
N GLU A 584 -42.63 35.54 -31.81
CA GLU A 584 -42.46 36.08 -30.46
C GLU A 584 -41.50 35.24 -29.61
N ASN A 585 -41.48 33.91 -29.79
CA ASN A 585 -40.64 32.98 -29.01
C ASN A 585 -39.85 31.98 -29.88
N SER A 586 -39.27 32.45 -30.99
CA SER A 586 -38.50 31.59 -31.91
C SER A 586 -37.24 31.01 -31.28
N VAL A 587 -36.82 29.81 -31.72
CA VAL A 587 -35.53 29.22 -31.35
C VAL A 587 -34.33 30.11 -31.73
N ALA A 588 -34.44 30.90 -32.81
CA ALA A 588 -33.43 31.89 -33.21
C ALA A 588 -33.28 33.01 -32.15
N LYS A 589 -34.39 33.55 -31.64
CA LYS A 589 -34.37 34.55 -30.55
C LYS A 589 -33.85 34.00 -29.24
N ARG A 590 -34.09 32.72 -28.95
CA ARG A 590 -33.53 32.07 -27.75
C ARG A 590 -32.02 31.85 -27.91
N LEU A 591 -31.58 31.43 -29.10
CA LEU A 591 -30.16 31.23 -29.42
C LEU A 591 -29.38 32.55 -29.40
N SER A 592 -29.97 33.68 -29.81
CA SER A 592 -29.27 34.96 -29.86
C SER A 592 -28.69 35.42 -28.51
N ARG A 593 -29.24 34.95 -27.38
CA ARG A 593 -28.65 35.21 -26.06
C ARG A 593 -27.24 34.65 -25.89
N TRP A 594 -26.90 33.61 -26.65
CA TRP A 594 -25.63 32.88 -26.65
C TRP A 594 -24.68 33.33 -27.76
N CYS A 595 -25.12 34.22 -28.65
CA CYS A 595 -24.34 34.64 -29.81
C CYS A 595 -23.58 35.93 -29.53
N TYR A 596 -22.33 35.99 -29.98
CA TYR A 596 -21.53 37.21 -29.97
C TYR A 596 -22.16 38.31 -30.85
N ASP A 597 -22.77 37.93 -31.96
CA ASP A 597 -23.55 38.81 -32.83
C ASP A 597 -24.89 38.16 -33.18
N ASP A 598 -25.99 38.84 -32.85
CA ASP A 598 -27.35 38.42 -33.17
C ASP A 598 -27.77 38.67 -34.64
N GLY A 599 -26.85 39.16 -35.47
CA GLY A 599 -27.11 39.57 -36.86
C GLY A 599 -27.71 40.98 -36.97
N ARG A 600 -27.88 41.69 -35.85
CA ARG A 600 -28.30 43.09 -35.75
C ARG A 600 -27.25 43.95 -35.03
N GLY A 601 -26.05 43.40 -34.83
CA GLY A 601 -24.94 44.07 -34.15
C GLY A 601 -25.08 44.12 -32.63
N LYS A 602 -25.94 43.30 -32.03
CA LYS A 602 -26.06 43.18 -30.57
C LYS A 602 -25.43 41.88 -30.07
N GLN A 603 -24.72 42.00 -28.96
CA GLN A 603 -24.13 40.87 -28.27
C GLN A 603 -25.11 40.28 -27.25
N GLY A 604 -25.28 38.96 -27.28
CA GLY A 604 -26.06 38.23 -26.29
C GLY A 604 -25.40 38.21 -24.91
N PRO A 605 -26.15 38.24 -23.80
CA PRO A 605 -25.59 38.26 -22.44
C PRO A 605 -24.79 37.00 -22.07
N LEU A 606 -24.96 35.89 -22.79
CA LEU A 606 -24.26 34.62 -22.59
C LEU A 606 -23.28 34.30 -23.73
N ALA A 607 -22.96 35.28 -24.59
CA ALA A 607 -22.03 35.11 -25.71
C ALA A 607 -20.61 34.67 -25.27
N TRP A 608 -20.23 35.03 -24.04
CA TRP A 608 -18.93 34.70 -23.47
C TRP A 608 -18.73 33.19 -23.22
N VAL A 609 -19.81 32.39 -23.21
CA VAL A 609 -19.79 30.99 -22.76
C VAL A 609 -19.26 30.03 -23.82
N LEU A 610 -19.83 30.04 -25.03
CA LEU A 610 -19.56 29.06 -26.09
C LEU A 610 -19.35 29.68 -27.47
N ASP A 611 -19.36 31.02 -27.58
CA ASP A 611 -19.16 31.71 -28.85
C ASP A 611 -17.86 32.51 -28.87
N CYS A 612 -16.78 31.96 -28.34
CA CYS A 612 -15.47 32.61 -28.34
C CYS A 612 -14.84 32.66 -29.75
N PRO A 613 -13.89 33.55 -30.04
CA PRO A 613 -13.28 33.65 -31.37
C PRO A 613 -12.56 32.37 -31.82
N GLU A 614 -11.87 31.71 -30.89
CA GLU A 614 -11.13 30.47 -31.12
C GLU A 614 -11.43 29.49 -29.98
N ASP A 615 -11.38 28.20 -30.30
CA ASP A 615 -11.49 27.13 -29.31
C ASP A 615 -10.13 26.86 -28.65
N GLU A 616 -10.07 27.08 -27.35
CA GLU A 616 -8.86 26.96 -26.55
C GLU A 616 -8.54 25.55 -26.08
N ILE A 617 -9.50 24.61 -26.16
CA ILE A 617 -9.26 23.22 -25.81
C ILE A 617 -8.66 22.50 -27.03
N ASP A 618 -7.42 22.03 -26.92
CA ASP A 618 -6.73 21.26 -27.96
C ASP A 618 -5.79 20.20 -27.35
N PHE A 619 -6.25 18.96 -27.30
CA PHE A 619 -5.49 17.84 -26.72
C PHE A 619 -4.30 17.37 -27.57
N THR A 620 -4.05 17.99 -28.73
CA THR A 620 -2.82 17.75 -29.51
C THR A 620 -1.65 18.61 -29.01
N THR A 621 -1.94 19.72 -28.33
CA THR A 621 -0.92 20.67 -27.84
C THR A 621 -0.47 20.37 -26.42
N HIS A 622 -1.40 19.93 -25.56
CA HIS A 622 -1.14 19.65 -24.15
C HIS A 622 -1.67 18.26 -23.78
N SER A 623 -0.95 17.58 -22.88
CA SER A 623 -1.36 16.29 -22.32
C SER A 623 -2.04 16.44 -20.96
N ASN A 624 -1.96 17.60 -20.33
CA ASN A 624 -2.56 17.89 -19.03
C ASN A 624 -3.47 19.11 -19.16
N TYR A 625 -4.72 18.98 -18.72
CA TYR A 625 -5.71 20.05 -18.75
C TYR A 625 -6.33 20.25 -17.37
N GLY A 626 -6.50 21.51 -16.95
CA GLY A 626 -7.24 21.89 -15.75
C GLY A 626 -8.41 22.80 -16.11
N PHE A 627 -9.59 22.52 -15.56
CA PHE A 627 -10.79 23.32 -15.72
C PHE A 627 -11.29 23.76 -14.35
N ASP A 628 -11.36 25.07 -14.13
CA ASP A 628 -11.90 25.62 -12.88
C ASP A 628 -13.43 25.60 -12.89
N GLY A 629 -14.02 24.85 -11.97
CA GLY A 629 -15.47 24.74 -11.76
C GLY A 629 -16.07 25.81 -10.86
N THR A 630 -15.24 26.66 -10.24
CA THR A 630 -15.62 27.44 -9.06
C THR A 630 -16.83 28.33 -9.27
N ASP A 631 -16.85 29.09 -10.37
CA ASP A 631 -17.84 30.14 -10.60
C ASP A 631 -19.03 29.63 -11.44
N PHE A 632 -18.78 28.79 -12.44
CA PHE A 632 -19.83 28.36 -13.37
C PHE A 632 -20.72 27.23 -12.82
N LEU A 633 -20.22 26.39 -11.89
CA LEU A 633 -21.04 25.32 -11.28
C LEU A 633 -22.18 25.87 -10.41
N ASP A 634 -22.05 27.08 -9.91
CA ASP A 634 -23.09 27.76 -9.13
C ASP A 634 -24.02 28.64 -10.03
N ASN A 635 -23.79 28.67 -11.36
CA ASN A 635 -24.60 29.42 -12.33
C ASN A 635 -25.51 28.49 -13.16
N ALA A 636 -26.80 28.46 -12.81
CA ALA A 636 -27.80 27.58 -13.42
C ALA A 636 -27.99 27.78 -14.94
N ASP A 637 -27.76 29.00 -15.46
CA ASP A 637 -27.95 29.29 -16.89
C ASP A 637 -26.87 28.61 -17.75
N VAL A 638 -25.63 28.53 -17.26
CA VAL A 638 -24.46 28.14 -18.06
C VAL A 638 -23.86 26.80 -17.66
N ARG A 639 -24.19 26.30 -16.45
CA ARG A 639 -23.63 25.06 -15.89
C ARG A 639 -23.72 23.90 -16.85
N THR A 640 -24.95 23.51 -17.23
CA THR A 640 -25.18 22.33 -18.06
C THR A 640 -24.57 22.47 -19.47
N PRO A 641 -24.68 23.60 -20.18
CA PRO A 641 -23.99 23.79 -21.47
C PRO A 641 -22.47 23.65 -21.40
N ILE A 642 -21.82 24.26 -20.39
CA ILE A 642 -20.37 24.12 -20.20
C ILE A 642 -20.03 22.66 -19.89
N SER A 643 -20.74 22.02 -18.94
CA SER A 643 -20.56 20.60 -18.60
C SER A 643 -20.63 19.71 -19.83
N MET A 644 -21.70 19.85 -20.62
CA MET A 644 -21.89 19.05 -21.84
C MET A 644 -20.73 19.20 -22.81
N TYR A 645 -20.24 20.41 -23.02
CA TYR A 645 -19.12 20.68 -23.91
C TYR A 645 -17.81 20.08 -23.39
N LEU A 646 -17.45 20.32 -22.12
CA LEU A 646 -16.24 19.78 -21.51
C LEU A 646 -16.22 18.24 -21.54
N LEU A 647 -17.36 17.62 -21.21
CA LEU A 647 -17.51 16.16 -21.20
C LEU A 647 -17.41 15.57 -22.61
N HIS A 648 -18.03 16.21 -23.61
CA HIS A 648 -17.91 15.78 -25.00
C HIS A 648 -16.46 15.87 -25.49
N ARG A 649 -15.77 16.98 -25.20
CA ARG A 649 -14.34 17.13 -25.50
C ARG A 649 -13.51 16.05 -24.81
N MET A 650 -13.80 15.75 -23.55
CA MET A 650 -13.10 14.71 -22.82
C MET A 650 -13.37 13.30 -23.38
N ASP A 651 -14.59 13.00 -23.81
CA ASP A 651 -14.90 11.70 -24.43
C ASP A 651 -14.14 11.48 -25.75
N THR A 652 -13.89 12.53 -26.53
CA THR A 652 -13.15 12.41 -27.81
C THR A 652 -11.70 11.97 -27.66
N ILE A 653 -11.09 12.12 -26.48
CA ILE A 653 -9.69 11.71 -26.23
C ILE A 653 -9.55 10.37 -25.52
N ILE A 654 -10.66 9.74 -25.16
CA ILE A 654 -10.67 8.40 -24.59
C ILE A 654 -10.58 7.38 -25.74
N ASP A 655 -9.43 7.38 -26.41
CA ASP A 655 -9.14 6.66 -27.67
C ASP A 655 -8.29 5.39 -27.47
N GLY A 656 -8.08 4.97 -26.22
CA GLY A 656 -7.22 3.84 -25.84
C GLY A 656 -5.88 4.27 -25.24
N ARG A 657 -5.51 5.55 -25.34
CA ARG A 657 -4.42 6.14 -24.56
C ARG A 657 -4.64 5.96 -23.06
N ARG A 658 -3.57 6.07 -22.28
CA ARG A 658 -3.71 6.10 -20.81
C ARG A 658 -4.37 7.41 -20.41
N PHE A 659 -5.50 7.31 -19.73
CA PHE A 659 -6.33 8.47 -19.42
C PHE A 659 -6.63 8.56 -17.93
N MET A 660 -6.40 9.73 -17.32
CA MET A 660 -6.76 10.00 -15.93
C MET A 660 -7.64 11.24 -15.86
N TYR A 661 -8.68 11.21 -15.03
CA TYR A 661 -9.38 12.43 -14.66
C TYR A 661 -9.46 12.57 -13.14
N PHE A 662 -9.26 13.78 -12.67
CA PHE A 662 -9.35 14.16 -11.26
C PHE A 662 -10.55 15.09 -11.09
N MET A 663 -11.34 14.87 -10.05
CA MET A 663 -12.46 15.73 -9.66
C MET A 663 -12.27 16.15 -8.22
N ASP A 664 -11.81 17.38 -8.02
CA ASP A 664 -11.80 17.97 -6.68
C ASP A 664 -13.20 18.49 -6.31
N GLU A 665 -13.56 18.31 -5.04
CA GLU A 665 -14.93 18.52 -4.54
C GLU A 665 -15.99 17.88 -5.45
N ALA A 666 -15.80 16.58 -5.73
CA ALA A 666 -16.58 15.82 -6.71
C ALA A 666 -18.11 15.97 -6.56
N TRP A 667 -18.63 16.17 -5.34
CA TRP A 667 -20.06 16.40 -5.12
C TRP A 667 -20.60 17.61 -5.89
N LYS A 668 -19.84 18.71 -5.97
CA LYS A 668 -20.24 19.91 -6.73
C LYS A 668 -20.42 19.63 -8.21
N TRP A 669 -19.55 18.80 -8.77
CA TRP A 669 -19.60 18.42 -10.18
C TRP A 669 -20.79 17.51 -10.45
N VAL A 670 -20.99 16.48 -9.63
CA VAL A 670 -22.05 15.47 -9.85
C VAL A 670 -23.46 15.96 -9.46
N ASP A 671 -23.59 17.16 -8.90
CA ASP A 671 -24.89 17.83 -8.74
C ASP A 671 -25.47 18.30 -10.08
N ASP A 672 -24.63 18.48 -11.12
CA ASP A 672 -25.08 18.69 -12.49
C ASP A 672 -25.46 17.37 -13.17
N GLU A 673 -26.56 17.37 -13.93
CA GLU A 673 -27.09 16.14 -14.53
C GLU A 673 -26.14 15.51 -15.56
N ALA A 674 -25.46 16.33 -16.38
CA ALA A 674 -24.52 15.83 -17.38
C ALA A 674 -23.29 15.19 -16.72
N PHE A 675 -22.69 15.84 -15.72
CA PHE A 675 -21.59 15.26 -14.95
C PHE A 675 -22.01 14.03 -14.13
N SER A 676 -23.21 14.02 -13.56
CA SER A 676 -23.75 12.84 -12.87
C SER A 676 -23.85 11.65 -13.81
N GLU A 677 -24.44 11.81 -14.99
CA GLU A 677 -24.56 10.74 -15.99
C GLU A 677 -23.18 10.26 -16.45
N PHE A 678 -22.30 11.20 -16.77
CA PHE A 678 -20.93 10.91 -17.20
C PHE A 678 -20.15 10.14 -16.15
N ALA A 679 -20.06 10.66 -14.92
CA ALA A 679 -19.31 10.03 -13.85
C ALA A 679 -19.91 8.65 -13.51
N GLY A 680 -21.23 8.52 -13.47
CA GLY A 680 -21.91 7.23 -13.30
C GLY A 680 -21.54 6.20 -14.37
N ASN A 681 -21.51 6.60 -15.65
CA ASN A 681 -21.09 5.73 -16.75
C ASN A 681 -19.60 5.35 -16.65
N LYS A 682 -18.72 6.34 -16.48
CA LYS A 682 -17.27 6.13 -16.44
C LYS A 682 -16.83 5.31 -15.24
N GLN A 683 -17.57 5.34 -14.13
CA GLN A 683 -17.32 4.42 -13.02
C GLN A 683 -17.32 2.94 -13.44
N LEU A 684 -18.11 2.58 -14.46
CA LEU A 684 -18.23 1.20 -14.96
C LEU A 684 -17.35 0.92 -16.18
N THR A 685 -17.19 1.92 -17.06
CA THR A 685 -16.64 1.71 -18.41
C THR A 685 -15.17 2.11 -18.53
N ILE A 686 -14.67 3.07 -17.74
CA ILE A 686 -13.38 3.72 -17.98
C ILE A 686 -12.19 2.75 -17.98
N ARG A 687 -12.23 1.69 -17.14
CA ARG A 687 -11.17 0.67 -17.11
C ARG A 687 -10.95 0.01 -18.47
N LYS A 688 -12.04 -0.25 -19.21
CA LYS A 688 -11.99 -0.89 -20.54
C LYS A 688 -11.39 0.06 -21.58
N GLN A 689 -11.45 1.35 -21.30
CA GLN A 689 -10.92 2.42 -22.12
C GLN A 689 -9.50 2.84 -21.71
N ASN A 690 -8.81 2.02 -20.90
CA ASN A 690 -7.46 2.28 -20.41
C ASN A 690 -7.34 3.57 -19.57
N GLY A 691 -8.38 3.89 -18.81
CA GLY A 691 -8.36 5.05 -17.91
C GLY A 691 -8.91 4.79 -16.52
N LEU A 692 -8.81 5.82 -15.68
CA LEU A 692 -9.30 5.83 -14.31
C LEU A 692 -9.72 7.25 -13.87
N GLY A 693 -10.59 7.33 -12.87
CA GLY A 693 -11.02 8.58 -12.24
C GLY A 693 -10.62 8.66 -10.77
N VAL A 694 -10.22 9.85 -10.31
CA VAL A 694 -9.90 10.14 -8.91
C VAL A 694 -10.88 11.20 -8.39
N PHE A 695 -11.69 10.82 -7.40
CA PHE A 695 -12.77 11.64 -6.87
C PHE A 695 -12.45 12.06 -5.45
N ALA A 696 -12.40 13.35 -5.18
CA ALA A 696 -12.05 13.87 -3.85
C ALA A 696 -13.19 14.72 -3.27
N THR A 697 -13.46 14.60 -1.98
CA THR A 697 -14.47 15.44 -1.31
C THR A 697 -14.13 15.69 0.16
N GLN A 698 -14.46 16.89 0.64
CA GLN A 698 -14.49 17.22 2.07
C GLN A 698 -15.82 16.89 2.74
N MET A 699 -16.88 16.66 1.95
CA MET A 699 -18.23 16.38 2.43
C MET A 699 -18.67 14.97 2.03
N PRO A 700 -18.42 13.94 2.87
CA PRO A 700 -18.91 12.59 2.70
C PRO A 700 -20.42 12.50 2.42
N SER A 701 -21.21 13.19 3.23
CA SER A 701 -22.66 13.14 3.21
C SER A 701 -23.26 13.61 1.87
N SER A 702 -22.72 14.66 1.28
CA SER A 702 -23.16 15.16 -0.04
C SER A 702 -22.88 14.14 -1.13
N LEU A 703 -21.70 13.49 -1.08
CA LEU A 703 -21.35 12.44 -2.05
C LEU A 703 -22.28 11.22 -1.94
N LEU A 704 -22.60 10.80 -0.71
CA LEU A 704 -23.49 9.67 -0.42
C LEU A 704 -24.95 9.93 -0.80
N LYS A 705 -25.38 11.20 -0.87
CA LYS A 705 -26.73 11.59 -1.33
C LYS A 705 -26.85 11.74 -2.84
N SER A 706 -25.74 11.72 -3.59
CA SER A 706 -25.75 11.87 -5.04
C SER A 706 -26.47 10.71 -5.74
N LYS A 707 -27.02 10.96 -6.94
CA LYS A 707 -27.72 9.96 -7.76
C LYS A 707 -26.84 8.74 -8.10
N ILE A 708 -25.52 8.92 -8.09
CA ILE A 708 -24.51 7.91 -8.44
C ILE A 708 -23.73 7.38 -7.24
N ALA A 709 -24.17 7.66 -6.01
CA ALA A 709 -23.50 7.25 -4.79
C ALA A 709 -23.18 5.75 -4.75
N SER A 710 -24.12 4.90 -5.18
CA SER A 710 -23.92 3.45 -5.23
C SER A 710 -22.74 3.06 -6.13
N SER A 711 -22.62 3.67 -7.32
CA SER A 711 -21.49 3.45 -8.22
C SER A 711 -20.18 4.02 -7.66
N LEU A 712 -20.22 5.21 -7.06
CA LEU A 712 -19.06 5.85 -6.41
C LEU A 712 -18.58 5.11 -5.14
N VAL A 713 -19.39 4.21 -4.58
CA VAL A 713 -19.01 3.34 -3.46
C VAL A 713 -18.57 1.96 -3.95
N GLN A 714 -19.29 1.36 -4.90
CA GLN A 714 -19.07 -0.03 -5.30
C GLN A 714 -17.98 -0.21 -6.38
N GLN A 715 -17.69 0.81 -7.19
CA GLN A 715 -16.77 0.70 -8.34
C GLN A 715 -15.42 1.38 -8.09
N VAL A 716 -15.03 1.51 -6.83
CA VAL A 716 -13.74 2.08 -6.43
C VAL A 716 -12.76 0.93 -6.15
N ALA A 717 -11.57 1.01 -6.75
CA ALA A 717 -10.48 0.07 -6.49
C ALA A 717 -9.66 0.47 -5.26
N THR A 718 -9.50 1.78 -5.08
CA THR A 718 -8.61 2.36 -4.08
C THR A 718 -9.33 3.48 -3.34
N GLU A 719 -9.32 3.42 -2.02
CA GLU A 719 -9.91 4.45 -1.17
C GLU A 719 -8.81 5.06 -0.31
N ILE A 720 -8.81 6.38 -0.19
CA ILE A 720 -7.85 7.14 0.58
C ILE A 720 -8.62 7.97 1.60
N TYR A 721 -8.30 7.79 2.88
CA TYR A 721 -8.90 8.51 3.98
C TYR A 721 -7.83 9.31 4.72
N LEU A 722 -7.98 10.63 4.69
CA LEU A 722 -7.20 11.56 5.49
C LEU A 722 -7.81 11.67 6.90
N PRO A 723 -7.05 12.19 7.88
CA PRO A 723 -7.52 12.30 9.26
C PRO A 723 -8.82 13.11 9.36
N ASN A 724 -9.80 12.58 10.09
CA ASN A 724 -11.07 13.25 10.32
C ASN A 724 -11.61 12.94 11.74
N PRO A 725 -11.26 13.75 12.75
CA PRO A 725 -11.76 13.57 14.13
C PRO A 725 -13.28 13.71 14.26
N LYS A 726 -13.92 14.35 13.27
CA LYS A 726 -15.37 14.55 13.17
C LYS A 726 -16.05 13.53 12.25
N ALA A 727 -15.38 12.43 11.90
CA ALA A 727 -15.97 11.38 11.08
C ALA A 727 -17.24 10.83 11.74
N ASP A 728 -18.33 10.75 10.97
CA ASP A 728 -19.58 10.15 11.41
C ASP A 728 -19.52 8.62 11.23
N PHE A 729 -19.93 7.89 12.27
CA PHE A 729 -19.85 6.44 12.27
C PHE A 729 -20.68 5.80 11.16
N ILE A 730 -21.92 6.27 10.96
CA ILE A 730 -22.87 5.69 9.99
C ILE A 730 -22.42 6.01 8.57
N GLU A 731 -22.01 7.25 8.30
CA GLU A 731 -21.53 7.64 6.97
C GLU A 731 -20.32 6.81 6.51
N TYR A 732 -19.36 6.56 7.41
CA TYR A 732 -18.15 5.82 7.06
C TYR A 732 -18.37 4.31 7.03
N THR A 733 -19.04 3.74 8.04
CA THR A 733 -19.21 2.27 8.13
C THR A 733 -20.35 1.75 7.26
N GLU A 734 -21.52 2.41 7.25
CA GLU A 734 -22.66 1.98 6.46
C GLU A 734 -22.65 2.60 5.04
N GLY A 735 -22.25 3.85 4.92
CA GLY A 735 -22.17 4.54 3.62
C GLY A 735 -20.97 4.07 2.80
N PHE A 736 -19.76 4.27 3.33
CA PHE A 736 -18.52 3.93 2.64
C PHE A 736 -18.01 2.50 2.84
N LYS A 737 -18.62 1.72 3.74
CA LYS A 737 -18.23 0.33 4.04
C LYS A 737 -16.83 0.22 4.66
N CYS A 738 -16.42 1.21 5.44
CA CYS A 738 -15.27 1.08 6.33
C CYS A 738 -15.57 0.04 7.43
N SER A 739 -14.56 -0.72 7.84
CA SER A 739 -14.65 -1.50 9.08
C SER A 739 -14.64 -0.59 10.31
N VAL A 740 -14.95 -1.15 11.48
CA VAL A 740 -14.90 -0.39 12.74
C VAL A 740 -13.45 0.01 13.05
N ALA A 741 -12.49 -0.89 12.85
CA ALA A 741 -11.07 -0.57 13.00
C ALA A 741 -10.63 0.54 12.04
N GLU A 742 -11.01 0.49 10.77
CA GLU A 742 -10.70 1.55 9.79
C GLU A 742 -11.27 2.90 10.23
N PHE A 743 -12.52 2.94 10.68
CA PHE A 743 -13.16 4.16 11.20
C PHE A 743 -12.41 4.75 12.40
N GLU A 744 -12.09 3.92 13.40
CA GLU A 744 -11.39 4.37 14.60
C GLU A 744 -9.99 4.91 14.27
N ILE A 745 -9.29 4.31 13.31
CA ILE A 745 -8.00 4.83 12.81
C ILE A 745 -8.20 6.20 12.15
N ILE A 746 -9.16 6.34 11.24
CA ILE A 746 -9.46 7.61 10.55
C ILE A 746 -9.77 8.73 11.56
N ARG A 747 -10.51 8.40 12.61
CA ARG A 747 -10.92 9.35 13.65
C ARG A 747 -9.79 9.71 14.63
N SER A 748 -8.94 8.75 14.98
CA SER A 748 -7.86 8.93 15.97
C SER A 748 -6.55 9.44 15.38
N MET A 749 -6.37 9.35 14.06
CA MET A 749 -5.22 9.95 13.38
C MET A 749 -5.14 11.45 13.68
N GLY A 750 -3.97 11.91 14.13
CA GLY A 750 -3.75 13.33 14.38
C GLY A 750 -3.80 14.13 13.09
N GLU A 751 -4.47 15.30 13.09
CA GLU A 751 -4.61 16.15 11.90
C GLU A 751 -3.24 16.60 11.34
N GLU A 752 -2.27 16.84 12.23
CA GLU A 752 -0.91 17.22 11.86
C GLU A 752 0.03 16.03 11.59
N SER A 753 -0.46 14.79 11.69
CA SER A 753 0.37 13.59 11.55
C SER A 753 0.90 13.35 10.14
N ARG A 754 0.25 13.96 9.13
CA ARG A 754 0.46 13.69 7.71
C ARG A 754 0.22 12.22 7.32
N MET A 755 -0.44 11.47 8.19
CA MET A 755 -0.82 10.08 7.95
C MET A 755 -2.16 10.00 7.21
N PHE A 756 -2.38 8.87 6.55
CA PHE A 756 -3.62 8.54 5.87
C PHE A 756 -3.79 7.03 5.77
N LEU A 757 -5.03 6.59 5.61
CA LEU A 757 -5.37 5.20 5.38
C LEU A 757 -5.67 4.96 3.91
N ILE A 758 -5.05 3.93 3.33
CA ILE A 758 -5.34 3.43 1.99
C ILE A 758 -6.06 2.10 2.14
N LYS A 759 -7.19 1.93 1.47
CA LYS A 759 -7.92 0.67 1.37
C LYS A 759 -7.96 0.19 -0.07
N GLN A 760 -7.56 -1.05 -0.30
CA GLN A 760 -7.63 -1.73 -1.59
C GLN A 760 -8.19 -3.14 -1.41
N GLY A 761 -9.40 -3.37 -1.93
CA GLY A 761 -10.13 -4.62 -1.72
C GLY A 761 -10.44 -4.85 -0.24
N HIS A 762 -9.83 -5.88 0.36
CA HIS A 762 -9.99 -6.21 1.79
C HIS A 762 -8.76 -5.86 2.62
N THR A 763 -7.82 -5.10 2.05
CA THR A 763 -6.56 -4.77 2.71
C THR A 763 -6.47 -3.28 2.91
N SER A 764 -6.16 -2.88 4.14
CA SER A 764 -5.93 -1.49 4.49
C SER A 764 -4.51 -1.31 5.01
N MET A 765 -3.94 -0.15 4.70
CA MET A 765 -2.54 0.22 4.91
C MET A 765 -2.47 1.66 5.40
N ILE A 766 -1.53 1.96 6.30
CA ILE A 766 -1.31 3.32 6.80
C ILE A 766 -0.08 3.90 6.10
N GLY A 767 -0.26 5.00 5.41
CA GLY A 767 0.79 5.76 4.75
C GLY A 767 1.03 7.10 5.43
N ARG A 768 2.17 7.72 5.13
CA ARG A 768 2.53 9.08 5.53
C ARG A 768 3.15 9.83 4.35
N LEU A 769 2.59 11.01 4.05
CA LEU A 769 3.11 11.94 3.05
C LEU A 769 3.61 13.18 3.78
N ASP A 770 4.85 13.11 4.25
CA ASP A 770 5.50 14.23 4.93
C ASP A 770 6.39 14.99 3.95
N LEU A 771 5.97 16.22 3.63
CA LEU A 771 6.65 17.16 2.74
C LEU A 771 7.28 18.30 3.54
N GLY A 772 7.71 18.07 4.78
CA GLY A 772 8.55 19.01 5.53
C GLY A 772 9.82 19.36 4.75
N GLY A 773 10.09 20.66 4.54
CA GLY A 773 11.22 21.15 3.73
C GLY A 773 10.91 21.29 2.22
N PHE A 774 9.65 21.09 1.81
CA PHE A 774 9.18 21.27 0.44
C PHE A 774 8.41 22.59 0.27
N ASP A 775 8.86 23.68 0.91
CA ASP A 775 8.13 24.96 0.90
C ASP A 775 7.92 25.53 -0.52
N ASP A 776 8.84 25.25 -1.44
CA ASP A 776 8.70 25.63 -2.85
C ASP A 776 7.63 24.78 -3.53
N GLU A 777 7.74 23.46 -3.47
CA GLU A 777 6.84 22.53 -4.13
C GLU A 777 5.43 22.57 -3.53
N LEU A 778 5.28 22.74 -2.22
CA LEU A 778 3.98 22.86 -1.55
C LEU A 778 3.15 24.05 -2.05
N ALA A 779 3.79 25.18 -2.39
CA ALA A 779 3.07 26.31 -2.97
C ALA A 779 2.62 26.06 -4.41
N ILE A 780 3.26 25.12 -5.11
CA ILE A 780 2.83 24.68 -6.45
C ILE A 780 1.72 23.63 -6.33
N LEU A 781 1.85 22.69 -5.38
CA LEU A 781 0.90 21.59 -5.15
C LEU A 781 -0.40 22.04 -4.46
N SER A 782 -0.43 23.23 -3.87
CA SER A 782 -1.62 23.81 -3.24
C SER A 782 -1.72 25.29 -3.54
N GLY A 783 -2.49 25.62 -4.58
CA GLY A 783 -2.79 27.00 -4.95
C GLY A 783 -3.56 27.73 -3.83
N SER A 784 -3.20 28.98 -3.60
CA SER A 784 -3.93 29.93 -2.77
C SER A 784 -4.21 31.19 -3.59
N LEU A 785 -5.22 31.99 -3.21
CA LEU A 785 -5.61 33.18 -3.96
C LEU A 785 -4.41 34.10 -4.26
N ASP A 786 -3.61 34.40 -3.24
CA ASP A 786 -2.43 35.25 -3.35
C ASP A 786 -1.31 34.63 -4.20
N ASN A 787 -1.19 33.31 -4.26
CA ASN A 787 -0.24 32.63 -5.15
C ASN A 787 -0.76 32.57 -6.59
N ASN A 788 -2.07 32.42 -6.78
CA ASN A 788 -2.71 32.44 -8.09
C ASN A 788 -2.59 33.83 -8.75
N GLU A 789 -2.82 34.90 -7.98
CA GLU A 789 -2.62 36.27 -8.46
C GLU A 789 -1.15 36.54 -8.84
N LEU A 790 -0.21 36.15 -7.97
CA LEU A 790 1.22 36.29 -8.25
C LEU A 790 1.65 35.48 -9.48
N LEU A 791 1.10 34.28 -9.67
CA LEU A 791 1.36 33.48 -10.86
C LEU A 791 0.91 34.21 -12.13
N ASP A 792 -0.30 34.76 -12.13
CA ASP A 792 -0.86 35.47 -13.28
C ASP A 792 0.00 36.70 -13.65
N GLU A 793 0.48 37.46 -12.66
CA GLU A 793 1.41 38.58 -12.85
C GLU A 793 2.73 38.12 -13.48
N VAL A 794 3.33 37.04 -12.96
CA VAL A 794 4.61 36.53 -13.46
C VAL A 794 4.47 35.98 -14.88
N ILE A 795 3.42 35.22 -15.18
CA ILE A 795 3.17 34.68 -16.52
C ILE A 795 2.96 35.80 -17.54
N ALA A 796 2.26 36.88 -17.17
CA ALA A 796 2.09 38.04 -18.04
C ALA A 796 3.43 38.71 -18.42
N GLU A 797 4.45 38.58 -17.57
CA GLU A 797 5.78 39.16 -17.77
C GLU A 797 6.74 38.23 -18.54
N VAL A 798 6.81 36.94 -18.17
CA VAL A 798 7.84 36.01 -18.69
C VAL A 798 7.32 34.86 -19.54
N GLY A 799 5.99 34.80 -19.74
CA GLY A 799 5.31 33.77 -20.52
C GLY A 799 4.96 32.50 -19.74
N ASP A 800 4.22 31.61 -20.38
CA ASP A 800 3.58 30.43 -19.74
C ASP A 800 4.48 29.18 -19.69
N ASN A 801 5.76 29.28 -20.08
CA ASN A 801 6.69 28.16 -19.96
C ASN A 801 7.13 28.00 -18.49
N PRO A 802 6.89 26.84 -17.83
CA PRO A 802 7.28 26.63 -16.44
C PRO A 802 8.78 26.82 -16.15
N ASP A 803 9.65 26.56 -17.12
CA ASP A 803 11.10 26.79 -16.94
C ASP A 803 11.45 28.29 -16.78
N ASN A 804 10.57 29.18 -17.22
CA ASN A 804 10.75 30.63 -17.13
C ASN A 804 10.06 31.22 -15.88
N TRP A 805 8.79 30.88 -15.65
CA TRP A 805 8.00 31.53 -14.60
C TRP A 805 8.22 30.93 -13.21
N LEU A 806 8.52 29.63 -13.09
CA LEU A 806 8.63 28.95 -11.79
C LEU A 806 9.76 29.53 -10.92
N PRO A 807 10.97 29.82 -11.45
CA PRO A 807 12.03 30.49 -10.68
C PRO A 807 11.63 31.89 -10.19
N VAL A 808 11.03 32.71 -11.07
CA VAL A 808 10.60 34.09 -10.77
C VAL A 808 9.48 34.10 -9.74
N PHE A 809 8.52 33.18 -9.86
CA PHE A 809 7.44 32.99 -8.90
C PHE A 809 7.98 32.70 -7.50
N HIS A 810 8.91 31.74 -7.37
CA HIS A 810 9.50 31.40 -6.07
C HIS A 810 10.29 32.56 -5.47
N GLU A 811 11.05 33.30 -6.27
CA GLU A 811 11.79 34.49 -5.83
C GLU A 811 10.83 35.55 -5.24
N ARG A 812 9.80 35.94 -6.01
CA ARG A 812 8.84 36.97 -5.59
C ARG A 812 8.00 36.53 -4.39
N ARG A 813 7.57 35.27 -4.37
CA ARG A 813 6.83 34.68 -3.24
C ARG A 813 7.67 34.74 -1.96
N LYS A 814 8.94 34.33 -2.01
CA LYS A 814 9.85 34.39 -0.86
C LYS A 814 10.07 35.83 -0.39
N ALA A 815 10.23 36.78 -1.30
CA ALA A 815 10.32 38.20 -0.96
C ALA A 815 9.06 38.73 -0.27
N ARG A 816 7.86 38.35 -0.76
CA ARG A 816 6.57 38.69 -0.14
C ARG A 816 6.44 38.12 1.28
N VAL A 817 6.82 36.85 1.47
CA VAL A 817 6.78 36.22 2.81
C VAL A 817 7.76 36.90 3.77
N ALA A 818 8.96 37.25 3.29
CA ALA A 818 9.96 37.95 4.11
C ALA A 818 9.49 39.35 4.54
N SER A 819 8.89 40.12 3.63
CA SER A 819 8.40 41.47 3.93
C SER A 819 7.23 41.46 4.93
N SER A 820 6.32 40.49 4.83
CA SER A 820 5.22 40.31 5.79
C SER A 820 5.73 39.97 7.20
N LYS A 821 6.76 39.12 7.34
CA LYS A 821 7.37 38.80 8.64
C LYS A 821 8.03 40.03 9.29
N LEU A 822 8.70 40.87 8.50
CA LEU A 822 9.30 42.12 8.98
C LEU A 822 8.26 43.12 9.51
N HIS A 823 7.04 43.12 8.98
CA HIS A 823 5.95 43.98 9.44
C HIS A 823 5.25 43.47 10.72
N MET A 824 5.35 42.18 11.07
CA MET A 824 4.80 41.64 12.33
C MET A 824 5.75 41.78 13.53
N VAL A 825 7.04 42.03 13.29
CA VAL A 825 8.07 42.19 14.34
C VAL A 825 8.28 43.67 14.71
N ARG A 826 7.68 44.59 13.95
CA ARG A 826 7.51 46.01 14.30
C ARG A 826 6.14 46.22 14.91
#